data_AF-A0AAD5LYY6-F1
#
_entry.id   AF-A0AAD5LYY6-F1
#
_cell.length_a   1.000
_cell.length_b   1.000
_cell.length_c   1.000
_cell.angle_alpha   90.00
_cell.angle_beta   90.00
_cell.angle_gamma   90.00
#
_symmetry.space_group_name_H-M   'P 1'
#
loop_
_entity.id
_entity.type
_entity.pdbx_description
1 polymer ?
#
loop_
_entity_poly.entity_id
_entity_poly.type
_entity_poly.pdbx_seq_one_letter_code
_entity_poly.pdbx_strand_id
1 'polypeptide(L)'
;MSMRTGLLVLFSVSCIYTIEHDSICDDEATCPEPTHTVIRLAKRDDRLARRLAEDHGMVVKGDPFLDNHYFLYPKDESHSRRKKREAVERLESHPAVEWISEQRPRRRSKRDYIHDDSEVLEHPLVKRSSSFANITPTREATLKQRRQSVSGVREIPRLPFPDPLYHDQWYLVGRAVGNYDMNVREAWMLGYAGRNVSVSILDDGIQRNHPDLIANYDPLASTDINDHDDDPTPQNNGDNKHGTRCAGEVASIAGNKYCGVGVAFKAKIGGVRMLDGAVSDSVEAASLSLKSVSLRNQKLLFEQEGYILLVEIIVRSDIYVEFNDHIDIYSASWGPEDDGKTFDGPGPLAREAFYRGIKNGRKGKGNIFVWASGNGGSRQDSCSADGYTTSVYTLSISSATFDNHRPWYLEECPSSIATTYSSANINQPAIVTVDVPNGCTKMHTGTSASAPLAAGIIALALEANPELTWRDMQHIVLRTANPTPLLGNPGWSRNGVGRMISNKFGYGLMDGGALVKLASKWKTVPEQHICTYEYKLASPNPRPISGRFQMNFSLEVSGCESGTPVLYLEHVQVHATVRYSKRGDLKLTLFSPSNTRSVLLPPRPQDFNSNGFHKWPFLSVQQWGEDPRGTWILMVESVTNNLAATGTFHDWTLLLYGTAEPAQPGDQIHPPTPLPSQSVLGRIQQLTSQIDRVEPVSFGDLQSVGDCHPECDGGCSESGSAVACFRCKHFTQTLRNKAGSGFKCVSHCDDTFYLDGSSCKMCSPHCHSCIQAEVCETCPGAQLLVDVAHSPQHGKCVDVCGEGQVPDYESNLVQARCVLRADRCGVGYYLSPFGKCTQCDESCRTCHGPGSLGCDSCAEGYGNRSTGYCKPCCRLGESSENYRCEDCSPTAKYPVHRSSGFFWSSSFWVVVSVVVIVIAFVGFIGYFILAEDRNHIDYTPLPHYNNETGELLRGTLVLNQWPPLLTMIY
;
A
#
# COMPACT_ATOMS: atom_id res chain seq x y z
N MET A 1 46.61 -44.11 10.43
CA MET A 1 45.33 -44.71 9.99
C MET A 1 44.33 -44.52 11.11
N SER A 2 43.07 -44.13 10.92
CA SER A 2 42.39 -43.40 9.83
C SER A 2 41.05 -42.88 10.40
N MET A 3 40.31 -42.02 9.68
CA MET A 3 38.96 -41.56 10.01
C MET A 3 38.78 -40.80 11.35
N ARG A 4 39.08 -39.50 11.33
CA ARG A 4 38.50 -38.48 12.24
C ARG A 4 38.30 -37.14 11.50
N THR A 5 37.27 -37.09 10.66
CA THR A 5 36.78 -35.88 9.99
C THR A 5 35.32 -36.12 9.58
N GLY A 6 34.42 -35.16 9.83
CA GLY A 6 33.01 -35.25 9.41
C GLY A 6 31.94 -35.09 10.51
N LEU A 7 32.06 -34.12 11.42
CA LEU A 7 30.96 -33.75 12.33
C LEU A 7 31.06 -32.28 12.81
N LEU A 8 30.93 -31.30 11.90
CA LEU A 8 31.06 -29.87 12.27
C LEU A 8 30.31 -28.88 11.34
N VAL A 9 29.22 -29.30 10.67
CA VAL A 9 28.45 -28.45 9.72
C VAL A 9 26.93 -28.53 9.98
N LEU A 10 26.52 -28.47 11.26
CA LEU A 10 25.09 -28.48 11.66
C LEU A 10 24.71 -27.43 12.73
N PHE A 11 25.58 -26.45 13.00
CA PHE A 11 25.30 -25.32 13.91
C PHE A 11 25.63 -23.97 13.25
N SER A 12 24.76 -23.52 12.36
CA SER A 12 24.72 -22.15 11.84
C SER A 12 23.31 -21.58 11.63
N VAL A 13 22.26 -22.41 11.76
CA VAL A 13 20.85 -21.97 11.72
C VAL A 13 20.38 -21.65 13.15
N SER A 14 20.98 -20.61 13.75
CA SER A 14 20.62 -20.15 15.11
C SER A 14 20.69 -18.63 15.29
N CYS A 15 20.58 -17.89 14.18
CA CYS A 15 20.23 -16.47 14.16
C CYS A 15 19.00 -16.28 13.25
N ILE A 16 17.81 -16.67 13.74
CA ILE A 16 16.57 -16.17 13.15
C ILE A 16 16.46 -14.70 13.57
N TYR A 17 17.06 -13.82 12.78
CA TYR A 17 16.81 -12.40 12.91
C TYR A 17 15.32 -12.15 12.67
N THR A 18 14.64 -11.69 13.72
CA THR A 18 13.25 -11.23 13.63
C THR A 18 13.22 -10.01 12.73
N ILE A 19 12.62 -10.18 11.56
CA ILE A 19 12.25 -9.06 10.69
C ILE A 19 11.16 -8.28 11.42
N GLU A 20 11.22 -6.96 11.32
CA GLU A 20 10.20 -6.06 11.89
C GLU A 20 8.93 -6.18 11.04
N HIS A 21 7.80 -6.46 11.68
CA HIS A 21 6.53 -6.83 11.03
C HIS A 21 5.42 -5.91 11.54
N ASP A 22 5.19 -4.79 10.88
CA ASP A 22 4.24 -3.75 11.36
C ASP A 22 2.80 -4.29 11.46
N SER A 23 2.41 -5.30 10.65
CA SER A 23 1.03 -5.77 10.56
C SER A 23 0.55 -6.67 11.73
N ILE A 24 1.39 -6.96 12.72
CA ILE A 24 1.08 -7.91 13.82
C ILE A 24 0.33 -7.24 14.98
N CYS A 25 0.56 -5.94 15.19
CA CYS A 25 -0.08 -5.14 16.23
C CYS A 25 -0.24 -3.71 15.73
N ASP A 26 -1.43 -3.11 15.87
CA ASP A 26 -1.64 -1.68 15.57
C ASP A 26 -0.81 -0.78 16.52
N ASP A 27 -0.54 0.46 16.08
CA ASP A 27 0.24 1.46 16.84
C ASP A 27 -0.31 1.76 18.25
N GLU A 28 -1.59 1.46 18.52
CA GLU A 28 -2.23 1.58 19.85
C GLU A 28 -2.00 0.35 20.76
N ALA A 29 -1.13 -0.58 20.38
CA ALA A 29 -0.67 -1.76 21.12
C ALA A 29 -1.71 -2.88 21.37
N THR A 30 -2.94 -2.80 20.84
CA THR A 30 -3.90 -3.92 20.81
C THR A 30 -3.65 -4.85 19.62
N CYS A 31 -2.79 -5.87 19.81
CA CYS A 31 -2.59 -6.93 18.83
C CYS A 31 -3.85 -7.83 18.68
N PRO A 32 -4.21 -8.29 17.46
CA PRO A 32 -5.31 -9.24 17.27
C PRO A 32 -5.15 -10.54 18.08
N GLU A 33 -6.24 -11.07 18.64
CA GLU A 33 -6.23 -12.35 19.36
C GLU A 33 -5.82 -13.50 18.42
N PRO A 34 -5.10 -14.53 18.92
CA PRO A 34 -4.81 -15.72 18.11
C PRO A 34 -6.09 -16.45 17.70
N THR A 35 -6.19 -16.83 16.41
CA THR A 35 -7.35 -17.59 15.90
C THR A 35 -7.21 -19.09 16.16
N HIS A 36 -5.98 -19.60 16.21
CA HIS A 36 -5.69 -21.02 16.38
C HIS A 36 -4.26 -21.25 16.90
N THR A 37 -3.92 -22.50 17.17
CA THR A 37 -2.58 -22.94 17.58
C THR A 37 -2.00 -23.86 16.50
N VAL A 38 -0.71 -23.79 16.24
CA VAL A 38 0.00 -24.81 15.43
C VAL A 38 0.97 -25.57 16.32
N ILE A 39 1.00 -26.89 16.18
CA ILE A 39 2.05 -27.76 16.75
C ILE A 39 2.87 -28.39 15.65
N ARG A 40 4.16 -28.62 15.92
CA ARG A 40 5.08 -29.43 15.12
C ARG A 40 5.45 -30.68 15.90
N LEU A 41 5.24 -31.85 15.32
CA LEU A 41 5.66 -33.13 15.91
C LEU A 41 7.02 -33.58 15.37
N ALA A 42 7.84 -34.25 16.18
CA ALA A 42 9.19 -34.69 15.79
C ALA A 42 9.24 -35.56 14.53
N LYS A 43 8.14 -36.27 14.22
CA LYS A 43 7.85 -36.92 12.95
C LYS A 43 6.35 -36.78 12.66
N ARG A 44 5.95 -36.90 11.39
CA ARG A 44 4.52 -36.96 11.02
C ARG A 44 3.85 -38.16 11.69
N ASP A 45 2.88 -37.91 12.57
CA ASP A 45 1.97 -38.90 13.14
C ASP A 45 0.58 -38.26 13.34
N ASP A 46 -0.24 -38.38 12.30
CA ASP A 46 -1.58 -37.79 12.23
C ASP A 46 -2.57 -38.46 13.21
N ARG A 47 -2.18 -39.56 13.89
CA ARG A 47 -2.96 -40.19 14.97
C ARG A 47 -2.52 -39.68 16.33
N LEU A 48 -1.25 -39.32 16.50
CA LEU A 48 -0.77 -38.64 17.70
C LEU A 48 -1.23 -37.18 17.73
N ALA A 49 -1.12 -36.45 16.62
CA ALA A 49 -1.58 -35.06 16.52
C ALA A 49 -3.07 -34.92 16.90
N ARG A 50 -3.93 -35.79 16.36
CA ARG A 50 -5.36 -35.83 16.70
C ARG A 50 -5.58 -36.11 18.18
N ARG A 51 -5.00 -37.18 18.74
CA ARG A 51 -5.13 -37.49 20.19
C ARG A 51 -4.68 -36.35 21.08
N LEU A 52 -3.51 -35.76 20.80
CA LEU A 52 -2.99 -34.62 21.57
C LEU A 52 -3.94 -33.42 21.55
N ALA A 53 -4.53 -33.11 20.41
CA ALA A 53 -5.57 -32.08 20.33
C ALA A 53 -6.78 -32.47 21.20
N GLU A 54 -7.30 -33.70 21.07
CA GLU A 54 -8.48 -34.15 21.80
C GLU A 54 -8.30 -34.15 23.33
N ASP A 55 -7.15 -34.65 23.82
CA ASP A 55 -6.76 -34.65 25.23
C ASP A 55 -6.68 -33.22 25.83
N HIS A 56 -6.55 -32.20 24.98
CA HIS A 56 -6.43 -30.79 25.35
C HIS A 56 -7.69 -29.96 25.01
N GLY A 57 -8.78 -30.58 24.58
CA GLY A 57 -10.03 -29.88 24.23
C GLY A 57 -9.99 -29.17 22.87
N MET A 58 -9.04 -29.55 22.02
CA MET A 58 -8.84 -29.04 20.67
C MET A 58 -9.18 -30.11 19.61
N VAL A 59 -9.22 -29.71 18.35
CA VAL A 59 -9.39 -30.57 17.17
C VAL A 59 -8.38 -30.18 16.10
N VAL A 60 -7.83 -31.16 15.40
CA VAL A 60 -6.99 -30.92 14.22
C VAL A 60 -7.90 -30.67 13.01
N LYS A 61 -7.74 -29.54 12.33
CA LYS A 61 -8.39 -29.24 11.04
C LYS A 61 -7.40 -29.32 9.89
N GLY A 62 -7.91 -29.62 8.69
CA GLY A 62 -7.11 -29.74 7.47
C GLY A 62 -6.09 -30.89 7.49
N ASP A 63 -5.25 -30.91 6.46
CA ASP A 63 -4.12 -31.84 6.33
C ASP A 63 -2.81 -31.19 6.81
N PRO A 64 -1.78 -31.96 7.23
CA PRO A 64 -0.56 -31.39 7.78
C PRO A 64 0.34 -30.74 6.74
N PHE A 65 0.74 -29.49 7.01
CA PHE A 65 1.65 -28.71 6.19
C PHE A 65 3.10 -28.83 6.69
N LEU A 66 4.07 -28.38 5.87
CA LEU A 66 5.51 -28.47 6.18
C LEU A 66 5.93 -29.83 6.77
N ASP A 67 5.40 -30.91 6.19
CA ASP A 67 5.56 -32.34 6.56
C ASP A 67 4.95 -32.79 7.89
N ASN A 68 5.03 -31.98 8.95
CA ASN A 68 4.75 -32.37 10.34
C ASN A 68 4.10 -31.27 11.21
N HIS A 69 3.54 -30.22 10.60
CA HIS A 69 2.83 -29.14 11.30
C HIS A 69 1.31 -29.34 11.18
N TYR A 70 0.59 -29.12 12.27
CA TYR A 70 -0.85 -29.38 12.38
C TYR A 70 -1.58 -28.16 12.94
N PHE A 71 -2.70 -27.77 12.31
CA PHE A 71 -3.59 -26.72 12.80
C PHE A 71 -4.52 -27.25 13.90
N LEU A 72 -4.46 -26.67 15.10
CA LEU A 72 -5.29 -27.01 16.26
C LEU A 72 -6.24 -25.85 16.58
N TYR A 73 -7.54 -26.14 16.54
CA TYR A 73 -8.62 -25.23 16.92
C TYR A 73 -9.29 -25.71 18.21
N PRO A 74 -9.78 -24.84 19.10
CA PRO A 74 -10.62 -25.25 20.22
C PRO A 74 -11.88 -26.00 19.73
N LYS A 75 -12.30 -27.06 20.43
CA LYS A 75 -13.58 -27.75 20.15
C LYS A 75 -14.81 -26.89 20.50
N ASP A 76 -14.62 -25.88 21.34
CA ASP A 76 -15.68 -25.03 21.88
C ASP A 76 -15.20 -23.56 21.88
N GLU A 77 -15.88 -22.68 21.14
CA GLU A 77 -15.48 -21.27 21.05
C GLU A 77 -15.72 -20.52 22.37
N SER A 78 -16.62 -21.05 23.21
CA SER A 78 -16.96 -20.55 24.55
C SER A 78 -15.82 -20.64 25.59
N HIS A 79 -14.70 -21.29 25.26
CA HIS A 79 -13.56 -21.43 26.16
C HIS A 79 -12.95 -20.07 26.55
N SER A 80 -12.99 -19.75 27.84
CA SER A 80 -12.30 -18.57 28.39
C SER A 80 -10.80 -18.58 28.08
N ARG A 81 -10.21 -17.40 27.86
CA ARG A 81 -8.79 -17.22 27.50
C ARG A 81 -7.83 -18.03 28.38
N ARG A 82 -8.12 -18.10 29.68
CA ARG A 82 -7.38 -18.91 30.65
C ARG A 82 -7.35 -20.40 30.28
N LYS A 83 -8.49 -21.01 29.92
CA LYS A 83 -8.55 -22.43 29.53
C LYS A 83 -7.79 -22.72 28.23
N LYS A 84 -7.82 -21.77 27.26
CA LYS A 84 -7.04 -21.89 26.01
C LYS A 84 -5.53 -21.90 26.32
N ARG A 85 -5.07 -20.93 27.12
CA ARG A 85 -3.67 -20.86 27.58
C ARG A 85 -3.24 -22.09 28.39
N GLU A 86 -4.04 -22.53 29.36
CA GLU A 86 -3.80 -23.76 30.15
C GLU A 86 -3.77 -25.04 29.30
N ALA A 87 -4.27 -25.03 28.06
CA ALA A 87 -4.14 -26.13 27.09
C ALA A 87 -2.86 -26.02 26.26
N VAL A 88 -2.50 -24.81 25.79
CA VAL A 88 -1.25 -24.53 25.07
C VAL A 88 -0.03 -24.84 25.93
N GLU A 89 0.02 -24.37 27.17
CA GLU A 89 1.14 -24.62 28.12
C GLU A 89 1.34 -26.13 28.40
N ARG A 90 0.27 -26.94 28.37
CA ARG A 90 0.36 -28.40 28.50
C ARG A 90 0.87 -29.07 27.22
N LEU A 91 0.39 -28.64 26.04
CA LEU A 91 0.89 -29.13 24.76
C LEU A 91 2.38 -28.82 24.55
N GLU A 92 2.84 -27.63 24.97
CA GLU A 92 4.25 -27.23 24.95
C GLU A 92 5.13 -28.17 25.79
N SER A 93 4.63 -28.61 26.95
CA SER A 93 5.35 -29.55 27.82
C SER A 93 5.33 -31.02 27.35
N HIS A 94 4.59 -31.35 26.27
CA HIS A 94 4.40 -32.74 25.85
C HIS A 94 5.57 -33.25 24.98
N PRO A 95 6.26 -34.35 25.35
CA PRO A 95 7.56 -34.75 24.77
C PRO A 95 7.56 -35.21 23.30
N ALA A 96 6.42 -35.15 22.61
CA ALA A 96 6.34 -35.40 21.16
C ALA A 96 6.21 -34.10 20.33
N VAL A 97 5.93 -32.96 20.98
CA VAL A 97 5.84 -31.64 20.37
C VAL A 97 7.24 -31.02 20.40
N GLU A 98 7.81 -30.70 19.24
CA GLU A 98 9.11 -30.01 19.14
C GLU A 98 8.96 -28.50 19.24
N TRP A 99 7.81 -27.98 18.80
CA TRP A 99 7.52 -26.56 18.70
C TRP A 99 6.01 -26.32 18.66
N ILE A 100 5.59 -25.19 19.22
CA ILE A 100 4.19 -24.76 19.30
C ILE A 100 4.13 -23.23 19.13
N SER A 101 3.05 -22.74 18.53
CA SER A 101 2.82 -21.30 18.37
C SER A 101 1.33 -20.98 18.30
N GLU A 102 0.89 -19.97 19.04
CA GLU A 102 -0.40 -19.32 18.83
C GLU A 102 -0.33 -18.40 17.60
N GLN A 103 -1.18 -18.65 16.61
CA GLN A 103 -1.15 -17.98 15.32
C GLN A 103 -2.12 -16.79 15.31
N ARG A 104 -1.58 -15.60 15.04
CA ARG A 104 -2.35 -14.35 14.94
C ARG A 104 -2.65 -14.01 13.47
N PRO A 105 -3.82 -13.44 13.18
CA PRO A 105 -4.10 -12.84 11.88
C PRO A 105 -3.08 -11.75 11.52
N ARG A 106 -2.79 -11.61 10.23
CA ARG A 106 -1.98 -10.54 9.63
C ARG A 106 -2.83 -9.85 8.57
N ARG A 107 -2.75 -8.52 8.43
CA ARG A 107 -3.46 -7.82 7.35
C ARG A 107 -2.82 -8.19 6.00
N ARG A 108 -3.64 -8.70 5.08
CA ARG A 108 -3.23 -9.10 3.73
C ARG A 108 -4.25 -8.53 2.75
N SER A 109 -3.78 -7.82 1.73
CA SER A 109 -4.62 -7.15 0.75
C SER A 109 -4.52 -7.83 -0.61
N LYS A 110 -5.67 -8.05 -1.27
CA LYS A 110 -5.74 -8.35 -2.71
C LYS A 110 -5.28 -7.11 -3.49
N ARG A 111 -4.57 -7.29 -4.60
CA ARG A 111 -4.00 -6.20 -5.42
C ARG A 111 -4.84 -5.83 -6.65
N ASP A 112 -6.16 -5.88 -6.51
CA ASP A 112 -7.12 -5.40 -7.52
C ASP A 112 -7.66 -4.00 -7.22
N TYR A 113 -8.29 -3.41 -8.23
CA TYR A 113 -9.17 -2.26 -8.08
C TYR A 113 -10.58 -2.66 -8.44
N ILE A 114 -11.41 -2.83 -7.41
CA ILE A 114 -12.85 -2.99 -7.54
C ILE A 114 -13.42 -1.66 -8.07
N HIS A 115 -13.77 -1.65 -9.36
CA HIS A 115 -14.76 -0.73 -9.87
C HIS A 115 -16.17 -1.28 -9.58
N ASP A 116 -17.17 -0.40 -9.63
CA ASP A 116 -18.57 -0.74 -9.43
C ASP A 116 -19.08 -1.53 -10.66
N ASP A 117 -18.84 -2.86 -10.65
CA ASP A 117 -19.02 -3.83 -11.73
C ASP A 117 -20.51 -4.00 -12.12
N SER A 118 -21.09 -2.95 -12.69
CA SER A 118 -22.49 -2.84 -13.11
C SER A 118 -22.76 -3.39 -14.53
N GLU A 119 -21.72 -3.83 -15.25
CA GLU A 119 -21.80 -4.52 -16.54
C GLU A 119 -21.13 -5.91 -16.53
N VAL A 120 -21.68 -6.84 -15.75
CA VAL A 120 -21.43 -8.28 -16.00
C VAL A 120 -22.04 -8.64 -17.36
N LEU A 121 -21.21 -9.08 -18.30
CA LEU A 121 -21.65 -9.44 -19.65
C LEU A 121 -22.41 -10.78 -19.66
N GLU A 122 -23.70 -10.75 -19.33
CA GLU A 122 -24.61 -11.89 -19.46
C GLU A 122 -24.75 -12.33 -20.92
N HIS A 123 -23.86 -13.22 -21.38
CA HIS A 123 -24.08 -13.95 -22.62
C HIS A 123 -25.24 -14.94 -22.44
N PRO A 124 -26.33 -14.83 -23.24
CA PRO A 124 -27.54 -15.60 -23.01
C PRO A 124 -27.28 -17.10 -23.16
N LEU A 125 -27.68 -17.86 -22.14
CA LEU A 125 -27.55 -19.32 -22.09
C LEU A 125 -28.00 -19.96 -23.41
N VAL A 126 -27.05 -20.58 -24.12
CA VAL A 126 -27.35 -21.37 -25.32
C VAL A 126 -28.34 -22.46 -24.92
N LYS A 127 -29.57 -22.37 -25.43
CA LYS A 127 -30.67 -23.31 -25.14
C LYS A 127 -30.35 -24.73 -25.60
N ARG A 128 -29.57 -25.46 -24.81
CA ARG A 128 -29.42 -26.92 -24.95
C ARG A 128 -30.73 -27.58 -24.59
N SER A 129 -31.29 -28.33 -25.55
CA SER A 129 -32.45 -29.18 -25.34
C SER A 129 -32.25 -30.11 -24.14
N SER A 130 -33.30 -30.31 -23.34
CA SER A 130 -33.32 -31.13 -22.14
C SER A 130 -33.14 -32.63 -22.44
N SER A 131 -31.90 -33.06 -22.68
CA SER A 131 -31.57 -34.43 -23.10
C SER A 131 -30.15 -34.90 -22.73
N PHE A 132 -29.53 -34.34 -21.68
CA PHE A 132 -28.26 -34.82 -21.11
C PHE A 132 -28.34 -35.07 -19.60
N ALA A 133 -29.23 -35.99 -19.20
CA ALA A 133 -29.08 -36.70 -17.94
C ALA A 133 -28.14 -37.91 -18.13
N ASN A 134 -27.30 -38.19 -17.14
CA ASN A 134 -26.54 -39.43 -16.98
C ASN A 134 -25.70 -39.91 -18.18
N ILE A 135 -24.55 -39.27 -18.41
CA ILE A 135 -23.39 -39.92 -19.07
C ILE A 135 -22.25 -40.01 -18.07
N THR A 136 -22.22 -41.09 -17.29
CA THR A 136 -21.03 -41.49 -16.54
C THR A 136 -19.99 -42.00 -17.54
N PRO A 137 -18.76 -41.46 -17.59
CA PRO A 137 -17.76 -41.89 -18.57
C PRO A 137 -17.31 -43.33 -18.27
N THR A 138 -17.71 -44.27 -19.13
CA THR A 138 -17.36 -45.69 -18.95
C THR A 138 -15.88 -45.94 -19.19
N ARG A 139 -15.32 -46.82 -18.34
CA ARG A 139 -13.89 -47.09 -18.13
C ARG A 139 -13.10 -47.54 -19.38
N GLU A 140 -13.79 -47.87 -20.47
CA GLU A 140 -13.19 -48.32 -21.74
C GLU A 140 -12.75 -47.16 -22.65
N ALA A 141 -13.41 -46.00 -22.57
CA ALA A 141 -13.05 -44.83 -23.38
C ALA A 141 -11.63 -44.33 -23.03
N THR A 142 -11.33 -44.26 -21.73
CA THR A 142 -10.05 -43.80 -21.17
C THR A 142 -8.87 -44.71 -21.54
N LEU A 143 -9.12 -45.98 -21.85
CA LEU A 143 -8.07 -46.96 -22.19
C LEU A 143 -7.64 -46.89 -23.65
N LYS A 144 -8.50 -46.44 -24.58
CA LYS A 144 -8.14 -46.30 -26.01
C LYS A 144 -7.24 -45.11 -26.29
N GLN A 145 -7.36 -44.02 -25.53
CA GLN A 145 -6.52 -42.83 -25.70
C GLN A 145 -5.06 -43.05 -25.24
N ARG A 146 -4.82 -44.02 -24.37
CA ARG A 146 -3.49 -44.33 -23.81
C ARG A 146 -2.59 -45.17 -24.72
N ARG A 147 -2.91 -45.28 -26.01
CA ARG A 147 -2.22 -46.15 -27.00
C ARG A 147 -1.76 -45.45 -28.28
N GLN A 148 -1.67 -44.11 -28.28
CA GLN A 148 -0.94 -43.36 -29.31
C GLN A 148 0.40 -42.86 -28.74
N SER A 149 1.47 -43.54 -29.16
CA SER A 149 2.85 -43.23 -28.80
C SER A 149 3.56 -42.46 -29.91
N VAL A 150 4.30 -41.41 -29.53
CA VAL A 150 5.55 -40.97 -30.19
C VAL A 150 5.45 -40.74 -31.71
N SER A 151 4.70 -39.72 -32.09
CA SER A 151 4.97 -38.85 -33.25
C SER A 151 4.30 -37.51 -32.95
N GLY A 152 4.91 -36.34 -33.12
CA GLY A 152 6.10 -36.01 -33.93
C GLY A 152 6.00 -34.56 -34.46
N VAL A 153 4.81 -33.95 -34.34
CA VAL A 153 4.52 -32.54 -34.62
C VAL A 153 3.76 -31.99 -33.40
N ARG A 154 4.16 -30.83 -32.87
CA ARG A 154 3.32 -30.09 -31.90
C ARG A 154 2.17 -29.45 -32.67
N GLU A 155 0.94 -29.58 -32.17
CA GLU A 155 -0.21 -28.92 -32.79
C GLU A 155 -0.10 -27.40 -32.62
N ILE A 156 0.09 -26.71 -33.74
CA ILE A 156 0.11 -25.24 -33.83
C ILE A 156 -1.35 -24.77 -33.91
N PRO A 157 -1.80 -23.87 -33.01
CA PRO A 157 -3.17 -23.36 -33.04
C PRO A 157 -3.44 -22.53 -34.30
N ARG A 158 -4.67 -22.59 -34.81
CA ARG A 158 -5.13 -21.72 -35.88
C ARG A 158 -5.56 -20.38 -35.28
N LEU A 159 -4.84 -19.31 -35.62
CA LEU A 159 -5.13 -17.95 -35.20
C LEU A 159 -5.85 -17.17 -36.33
N PRO A 160 -6.72 -16.19 -36.01
CA PRO A 160 -7.20 -15.85 -34.67
C PRO A 160 -8.07 -16.97 -34.08
N PHE A 161 -8.11 -17.04 -32.75
CA PHE A 161 -9.02 -17.94 -32.05
C PHE A 161 -10.48 -17.48 -32.25
N PRO A 162 -11.47 -18.40 -32.23
CA PRO A 162 -12.88 -18.09 -32.46
C PRO A 162 -13.62 -17.57 -31.21
N ASP A 163 -12.89 -17.30 -30.13
CA ASP A 163 -13.43 -16.95 -28.82
C ASP A 163 -13.76 -15.44 -28.77
N PRO A 164 -14.95 -15.04 -28.29
CA PRO A 164 -15.56 -13.75 -28.61
C PRO A 164 -14.74 -12.54 -28.15
N LEU A 165 -14.00 -12.66 -27.05
CA LEU A 165 -13.20 -11.58 -26.47
C LEU A 165 -11.70 -11.68 -26.81
N TYR A 166 -11.27 -12.68 -27.61
CA TYR A 166 -9.86 -12.83 -27.99
C TYR A 166 -9.29 -11.58 -28.71
N HIS A 167 -10.13 -10.86 -29.46
CA HIS A 167 -9.74 -9.59 -30.07
C HIS A 167 -9.60 -8.43 -29.08
N ASP A 168 -10.25 -8.50 -27.93
CA ASP A 168 -10.16 -7.50 -26.86
C ASP A 168 -8.98 -7.75 -25.91
N GLN A 169 -8.37 -8.94 -25.96
CA GLN A 169 -7.10 -9.27 -25.28
C GLN A 169 -5.91 -8.61 -25.97
N TRP A 170 -5.92 -7.27 -25.98
CA TRP A 170 -4.99 -6.39 -26.70
C TRP A 170 -3.50 -6.71 -26.43
N TYR A 171 -3.22 -7.13 -25.19
CA TYR A 171 -1.92 -7.54 -24.66
C TYR A 171 -1.39 -8.89 -25.21
N LEU A 172 -2.22 -9.64 -25.96
CA LEU A 172 -1.86 -10.88 -26.68
C LEU A 172 -1.88 -10.74 -28.21
N VAL A 173 -2.43 -9.65 -28.77
CA VAL A 173 -2.78 -9.57 -30.21
C VAL A 173 -2.21 -8.36 -30.97
N GLY A 174 -1.22 -7.68 -30.40
CA GLY A 174 -0.46 -6.59 -31.03
C GLY A 174 -1.23 -5.27 -31.09
N ARG A 175 -2.02 -4.95 -30.05
CA ARG A 175 -2.93 -3.79 -30.04
C ARG A 175 -2.57 -2.70 -29.03
N ALA A 176 -1.56 -2.85 -28.18
CA ALA A 176 -1.03 -1.75 -27.37
C ALA A 176 -0.50 -0.63 -28.29
N VAL A 177 -0.36 0.60 -27.77
CA VAL A 177 0.17 1.73 -28.57
C VAL A 177 1.55 1.37 -29.15
N GLY A 178 1.75 1.61 -30.44
CA GLY A 178 2.92 1.13 -31.19
C GLY A 178 2.75 -0.26 -31.84
N ASN A 179 1.60 -0.91 -31.66
CA ASN A 179 1.29 -2.31 -32.04
C ASN A 179 2.07 -3.35 -31.22
N TYR A 180 2.42 -3.02 -29.98
CA TYR A 180 3.10 -3.95 -29.07
C TYR A 180 2.11 -4.95 -28.44
N ASP A 181 2.66 -6.09 -28.03
CA ASP A 181 2.06 -7.12 -27.16
C ASP A 181 3.18 -7.85 -26.39
N MET A 182 2.85 -8.83 -25.56
CA MET A 182 3.85 -9.67 -24.86
C MET A 182 4.39 -10.82 -25.74
N ASN A 183 4.24 -10.74 -27.07
CA ASN A 183 4.70 -11.69 -28.08
C ASN A 183 4.28 -13.16 -27.84
N VAL A 184 3.20 -13.38 -27.08
CA VAL A 184 2.70 -14.72 -26.69
C VAL A 184 2.34 -15.56 -27.92
N ARG A 185 1.81 -14.92 -28.96
CA ARG A 185 1.48 -15.56 -30.25
C ARG A 185 2.68 -16.25 -30.91
N GLU A 186 3.90 -15.75 -30.74
CA GLU A 186 5.09 -16.40 -31.31
C GLU A 186 5.40 -17.72 -30.59
N ALA A 187 5.23 -17.79 -29.26
CA ALA A 187 5.33 -19.04 -28.52
C ALA A 187 4.25 -20.05 -28.97
N TRP A 188 3.01 -19.58 -29.20
CA TRP A 188 1.94 -20.41 -29.76
C TRP A 188 2.26 -20.91 -31.19
N MET A 189 2.83 -20.07 -32.06
CA MET A 189 3.23 -20.45 -33.42
C MET A 189 4.42 -21.42 -33.44
N LEU A 190 5.28 -21.40 -32.41
CA LEU A 190 6.28 -22.44 -32.13
C LEU A 190 5.68 -23.74 -31.54
N GLY A 191 4.35 -23.78 -31.35
CA GLY A 191 3.59 -24.94 -30.93
C GLY A 191 3.44 -25.12 -29.41
N TYR A 192 3.82 -24.13 -28.59
CA TYR A 192 3.71 -24.18 -27.12
C TYR A 192 2.36 -23.64 -26.63
N ALA A 193 1.81 -24.23 -25.57
CA ALA A 193 0.54 -23.85 -24.97
C ALA A 193 0.45 -24.13 -23.44
N GLY A 194 1.56 -24.53 -22.80
CA GLY A 194 1.65 -24.85 -21.36
C GLY A 194 1.46 -26.32 -21.02
N ARG A 195 1.52 -27.23 -22.01
CA ARG A 195 1.18 -28.65 -21.81
C ARG A 195 2.09 -29.32 -20.78
N ASN A 196 1.48 -30.10 -19.87
CA ASN A 196 2.14 -30.80 -18.77
C ASN A 196 2.79 -29.91 -17.71
N VAL A 197 2.40 -28.64 -17.63
CA VAL A 197 2.76 -27.72 -16.54
C VAL A 197 1.53 -27.51 -15.66
N SER A 198 1.67 -27.52 -14.34
CA SER A 198 0.58 -27.18 -13.42
C SER A 198 0.85 -25.86 -12.68
N VAL A 199 -0.16 -24.99 -12.66
CA VAL A 199 -0.13 -23.66 -12.06
C VAL A 199 -1.18 -23.59 -10.95
N SER A 200 -0.85 -22.98 -9.81
CA SER A 200 -1.76 -22.76 -8.69
C SER A 200 -1.87 -21.28 -8.37
N ILE A 201 -3.11 -20.77 -8.32
CA ILE A 201 -3.42 -19.39 -7.90
C ILE A 201 -3.61 -19.36 -6.38
N LEU A 202 -2.81 -18.60 -5.63
CA LEU A 202 -2.92 -18.49 -4.16
C LEU A 202 -3.72 -17.23 -3.81
N ASP A 203 -5.03 -17.34 -3.54
CA ASP A 203 -5.92 -16.19 -3.56
C ASP A 203 -7.28 -16.42 -2.83
N ASP A 204 -8.38 -15.76 -3.26
CA ASP A 204 -9.75 -15.92 -2.74
C ASP A 204 -10.52 -17.14 -3.30
N GLY A 205 -9.91 -17.89 -4.22
CA GLY A 205 -10.40 -19.17 -4.73
C GLY A 205 -10.49 -19.24 -6.26
N ILE A 206 -10.87 -20.41 -6.78
CA ILE A 206 -11.04 -20.67 -8.22
C ILE A 206 -12.39 -21.35 -8.48
N GLN A 207 -13.22 -20.76 -9.34
CA GLN A 207 -14.51 -21.34 -9.72
C GLN A 207 -14.29 -22.56 -10.63
N ARG A 208 -13.97 -23.72 -10.04
CA ARG A 208 -13.51 -24.95 -10.73
C ARG A 208 -14.43 -25.50 -11.82
N ASN A 209 -15.72 -25.16 -11.78
CA ASN A 209 -16.72 -25.58 -12.76
C ASN A 209 -17.00 -24.51 -13.85
N HIS A 210 -16.28 -23.39 -13.86
CA HIS A 210 -16.44 -22.32 -14.85
C HIS A 210 -16.24 -22.87 -16.28
N PRO A 211 -17.11 -22.52 -17.26
CA PRO A 211 -17.09 -23.14 -18.60
C PRO A 211 -15.74 -23.02 -19.32
N ASP A 212 -14.96 -22.00 -19.00
CA ASP A 212 -13.69 -21.68 -19.61
C ASP A 212 -12.47 -22.21 -18.84
N LEU A 213 -12.67 -22.76 -17.63
CA LEU A 213 -11.60 -23.36 -16.81
C LEU A 213 -11.72 -24.88 -16.69
N ILE A 214 -12.94 -25.43 -16.70
CA ILE A 214 -13.25 -26.81 -16.26
C ILE A 214 -12.44 -27.94 -16.93
N ALA A 215 -11.98 -27.78 -18.18
CA ALA A 215 -11.12 -28.78 -18.84
C ALA A 215 -9.64 -28.69 -18.41
N ASN A 216 -9.19 -27.48 -18.09
CA ASN A 216 -7.84 -27.19 -17.61
C ASN A 216 -7.73 -27.25 -16.08
N TYR A 217 -8.85 -27.25 -15.34
CA TYR A 217 -8.87 -27.39 -13.89
C TYR A 217 -8.08 -28.61 -13.38
N ASP A 218 -7.43 -28.45 -12.23
CA ASP A 218 -6.57 -29.43 -11.58
C ASP A 218 -6.80 -29.48 -10.06
N PRO A 219 -7.49 -30.52 -9.55
CA PRO A 219 -7.72 -30.67 -8.11
C PRO A 219 -6.44 -31.01 -7.33
N LEU A 220 -5.36 -31.48 -7.98
CA LEU A 220 -4.08 -31.72 -7.31
C LEU A 220 -3.23 -30.44 -7.17
N ALA A 221 -3.65 -29.34 -7.80
CA ALA A 221 -3.10 -28.00 -7.62
C ALA A 221 -4.06 -27.08 -6.83
N SER A 222 -4.99 -27.66 -6.06
CA SER A 222 -6.09 -26.96 -5.41
C SER A 222 -6.32 -27.43 -3.96
N THR A 223 -6.84 -26.55 -3.10
CA THR A 223 -7.39 -26.87 -1.77
C THR A 223 -8.07 -25.62 -1.19
N ASP A 224 -8.86 -25.79 -0.13
CA ASP A 224 -9.38 -24.71 0.68
C ASP A 224 -8.72 -24.68 2.06
N ILE A 225 -7.94 -23.64 2.35
CA ILE A 225 -7.27 -23.44 3.65
C ILE A 225 -8.15 -22.62 4.61
N ASN A 226 -9.17 -21.90 4.11
CA ASN A 226 -10.06 -21.10 4.93
C ASN A 226 -11.11 -21.97 5.65
N ASP A 227 -11.77 -22.88 4.91
CA ASP A 227 -12.79 -23.80 5.42
C ASP A 227 -12.25 -25.23 5.67
N HIS A 228 -11.02 -25.53 5.21
CA HIS A 228 -10.26 -26.79 5.40
C HIS A 228 -10.78 -28.02 4.62
N ASP A 229 -11.01 -27.88 3.32
CA ASP A 229 -11.38 -28.99 2.42
C ASP A 229 -10.70 -28.94 1.02
N ASP A 230 -11.24 -29.69 0.04
CA ASP A 230 -10.68 -29.88 -1.31
C ASP A 230 -11.35 -29.00 -2.40
N ASP A 231 -12.36 -28.18 -2.06
CA ASP A 231 -13.16 -27.40 -3.01
C ASP A 231 -12.87 -25.88 -2.91
N PRO A 232 -11.89 -25.34 -3.66
CA PRO A 232 -11.52 -23.92 -3.60
C PRO A 232 -12.54 -22.98 -4.28
N THR A 233 -13.80 -23.41 -4.45
CA THR A 233 -14.81 -22.60 -5.13
C THR A 233 -15.14 -21.36 -4.29
N PRO A 234 -14.99 -20.13 -4.83
CA PRO A 234 -15.24 -18.92 -4.07
C PRO A 234 -16.66 -18.84 -3.48
N GLN A 235 -16.78 -18.31 -2.26
CA GLN A 235 -18.08 -17.97 -1.71
C GLN A 235 -18.73 -16.86 -2.54
N ASN A 236 -20.00 -17.04 -2.94
CA ASN A 236 -20.71 -16.09 -3.79
C ASN A 236 -21.22 -14.87 -3.00
N ASN A 237 -20.28 -14.03 -2.53
CA ASN A 237 -20.52 -12.82 -1.74
C ASN A 237 -20.28 -11.51 -2.52
N GLY A 238 -19.78 -11.59 -3.76
CA GLY A 238 -19.47 -10.45 -4.65
C GLY A 238 -18.03 -9.92 -4.57
N ASP A 239 -17.29 -10.27 -3.52
CA ASP A 239 -15.88 -9.94 -3.31
C ASP A 239 -14.97 -11.04 -3.89
N ASN A 240 -15.34 -12.31 -3.68
CA ASN A 240 -14.47 -13.44 -4.03
C ASN A 240 -14.58 -13.84 -5.51
N LYS A 241 -13.98 -13.02 -6.36
CA LYS A 241 -13.89 -13.19 -7.82
C LYS A 241 -12.45 -13.15 -8.34
N HIS A 242 -11.49 -12.82 -7.48
CA HIS A 242 -10.16 -12.39 -7.86
C HIS A 242 -9.28 -13.54 -8.35
N GLY A 243 -9.16 -14.63 -7.59
CA GLY A 243 -8.41 -15.82 -7.98
C GLY A 243 -8.98 -16.51 -9.21
N THR A 244 -10.29 -16.37 -9.46
CA THR A 244 -10.94 -16.87 -10.68
C THR A 244 -10.56 -16.01 -11.90
N ARG A 245 -10.61 -14.66 -11.79
CA ARG A 245 -10.12 -13.74 -12.83
C ARG A 245 -8.66 -14.06 -13.19
N CYS A 246 -7.80 -14.22 -12.20
CA CYS A 246 -6.39 -14.62 -12.36
C CYS A 246 -6.21 -15.98 -13.07
N ALA A 247 -7.04 -16.99 -12.74
CA ALA A 247 -6.95 -18.32 -13.35
C ALA A 247 -7.22 -18.34 -14.86
N GLY A 248 -8.12 -17.47 -15.35
CA GLY A 248 -8.43 -17.35 -16.79
C GLY A 248 -7.26 -16.80 -17.60
N GLU A 249 -6.55 -15.80 -17.06
CA GLU A 249 -5.38 -15.20 -17.72
C GLU A 249 -4.27 -16.23 -17.97
N VAL A 250 -4.06 -17.14 -17.02
CA VAL A 250 -3.17 -18.29 -17.20
C VAL A 250 -3.76 -19.28 -18.22
N ALA A 251 -4.99 -19.76 -18.01
CA ALA A 251 -5.42 -21.06 -18.54
C ALA A 251 -6.85 -21.16 -19.10
N SER A 252 -7.51 -20.06 -19.46
CA SER A 252 -8.78 -20.08 -20.23
C SER A 252 -8.67 -20.94 -21.51
N ILE A 253 -9.73 -21.68 -21.86
CA ILE A 253 -9.71 -22.72 -22.89
C ILE A 253 -9.90 -22.12 -24.29
N ALA A 254 -8.79 -21.87 -24.98
CA ALA A 254 -8.81 -21.46 -26.37
C ALA A 254 -9.60 -22.43 -27.29
N GLY A 255 -10.48 -21.86 -28.12
CA GLY A 255 -11.26 -22.54 -29.14
C GLY A 255 -12.66 -23.01 -28.71
N ASN A 256 -13.13 -22.70 -27.49
CA ASN A 256 -14.43 -23.14 -26.98
C ASN A 256 -15.61 -22.23 -27.40
N LYS A 257 -15.33 -21.04 -27.96
CA LYS A 257 -16.25 -19.94 -28.29
C LYS A 257 -16.87 -19.22 -27.08
N TYR A 258 -16.09 -19.04 -26.02
CA TYR A 258 -16.52 -18.44 -24.75
C TYR A 258 -15.38 -17.58 -24.17
N CYS A 259 -15.72 -16.50 -23.46
CA CYS A 259 -14.77 -15.46 -22.99
C CYS A 259 -13.60 -15.17 -23.97
N GLY A 260 -12.35 -15.38 -23.56
CA GLY A 260 -11.12 -15.17 -24.33
C GLY A 260 -10.25 -16.43 -24.28
N VAL A 261 -8.93 -16.27 -24.21
CA VAL A 261 -7.97 -17.40 -24.11
C VAL A 261 -6.91 -17.15 -23.04
N GLY A 262 -6.47 -18.20 -22.36
CA GLY A 262 -5.35 -18.11 -21.44
C GLY A 262 -4.02 -18.06 -22.19
N VAL A 263 -3.03 -17.37 -21.63
CA VAL A 263 -1.66 -17.35 -22.15
C VAL A 263 -1.12 -18.77 -22.36
N ALA A 264 -1.42 -19.65 -21.42
CA ALA A 264 -1.10 -21.08 -21.40
C ALA A 264 -2.38 -21.93 -21.41
N PHE A 265 -3.22 -21.77 -22.43
CA PHE A 265 -4.53 -22.44 -22.62
C PHE A 265 -4.53 -23.99 -22.68
N LYS A 266 -3.39 -24.67 -22.47
CA LYS A 266 -3.25 -26.13 -22.25
C LYS A 266 -2.45 -26.50 -20.98
N ALA A 267 -2.13 -25.52 -20.12
CA ALA A 267 -1.65 -25.78 -18.78
C ALA A 267 -2.76 -26.39 -17.90
N LYS A 268 -2.34 -26.95 -16.77
CA LYS A 268 -3.23 -27.28 -15.67
C LYS A 268 -3.30 -26.11 -14.69
N ILE A 269 -4.51 -25.83 -14.20
CA ILE A 269 -4.79 -24.67 -13.35
C ILE A 269 -5.58 -25.11 -12.11
N GLY A 270 -5.02 -24.84 -10.95
CA GLY A 270 -5.69 -24.99 -9.67
C GLY A 270 -5.70 -23.67 -8.89
N GLY A 271 -6.27 -23.71 -7.69
CA GLY A 271 -6.34 -22.54 -6.83
C GLY A 271 -6.43 -22.94 -5.37
N VAL A 272 -5.77 -22.16 -4.53
CA VAL A 272 -5.82 -22.27 -3.07
C VAL A 272 -6.63 -21.10 -2.56
N ARG A 273 -7.82 -21.40 -2.02
CA ARG A 273 -8.62 -20.41 -1.29
C ARG A 273 -7.98 -20.24 0.09
N MET A 274 -7.34 -19.08 0.29
CA MET A 274 -6.63 -18.73 1.51
C MET A 274 -6.81 -17.27 1.96
N LEU A 275 -7.22 -16.36 1.07
CA LEU A 275 -7.51 -14.96 1.40
C LEU A 275 -8.94 -14.71 1.92
N ASP A 276 -9.86 -15.66 1.76
CA ASP A 276 -11.26 -15.54 2.18
C ASP A 276 -11.43 -15.87 3.67
N GLY A 277 -10.64 -15.21 4.52
CA GLY A 277 -10.58 -15.49 5.95
C GLY A 277 -9.32 -14.94 6.64
N ALA A 278 -9.10 -15.37 7.88
CA ALA A 278 -8.03 -14.85 8.73
C ALA A 278 -6.63 -15.41 8.37
N VAL A 279 -5.94 -14.76 7.43
CA VAL A 279 -4.58 -15.13 7.01
C VAL A 279 -3.56 -14.98 8.15
N SER A 280 -2.66 -15.94 8.30
CA SER A 280 -1.56 -15.96 9.28
C SER A 280 -0.33 -16.68 8.69
N ASP A 281 0.83 -16.59 9.34
CA ASP A 281 2.09 -17.21 8.90
C ASP A 281 1.95 -18.71 8.55
N SER A 282 1.16 -19.46 9.32
CA SER A 282 0.85 -20.88 9.03
C SER A 282 -0.09 -21.10 7.84
N VAL A 283 -1.04 -20.19 7.60
CA VAL A 283 -1.94 -20.21 6.42
C VAL A 283 -1.16 -19.85 5.15
N GLU A 284 -0.31 -18.82 5.22
CA GLU A 284 0.69 -18.48 4.21
C GLU A 284 1.58 -19.72 3.91
N ALA A 285 2.14 -20.34 4.94
CA ALA A 285 3.02 -21.50 4.83
C ALA A 285 2.34 -22.76 4.25
N ALA A 286 1.10 -23.06 4.65
CA ALA A 286 0.35 -24.20 4.09
C ALA A 286 0.04 -24.00 2.61
N SER A 287 -0.36 -22.79 2.23
CA SER A 287 -0.62 -22.41 0.83
C SER A 287 0.64 -22.54 -0.03
N LEU A 288 1.78 -22.05 0.48
CA LEU A 288 3.10 -22.11 -0.18
C LEU A 288 3.76 -23.49 -0.14
N SER A 289 3.25 -24.44 0.65
CA SER A 289 3.77 -25.82 0.78
C SER A 289 2.75 -26.91 0.42
N LEU A 290 1.70 -26.55 -0.33
CA LEU A 290 0.61 -27.45 -0.70
C LEU A 290 1.12 -28.78 -1.27
N LYS A 291 0.74 -29.88 -0.62
CA LYS A 291 1.04 -31.23 -1.06
C LYS A 291 -0.14 -31.84 -1.81
N SER A 292 0.07 -32.11 -3.09
CA SER A 292 -0.78 -33.00 -3.88
C SER A 292 -0.74 -34.43 -3.32
N VAL A 293 -1.68 -34.79 -2.45
CA VAL A 293 -1.78 -36.16 -1.91
C VAL A 293 -2.26 -37.09 -3.04
N SER A 294 -1.31 -37.67 -3.77
CA SER A 294 -1.60 -38.67 -4.80
C SER A 294 -2.08 -39.97 -4.15
N LEU A 295 -3.37 -40.01 -3.80
CA LEU A 295 -4.09 -41.22 -3.42
C LEU A 295 -4.16 -42.17 -4.62
N ARG A 296 -3.05 -42.89 -4.86
CA ARG A 296 -3.01 -44.07 -5.72
C ARG A 296 -3.81 -45.20 -5.10
N ASN A 297 -5.13 -45.06 -5.14
CA ASN A 297 -6.09 -46.16 -5.07
C ASN A 297 -5.93 -47.03 -6.33
N GLN A 298 -4.77 -47.67 -6.46
CA GLN A 298 -4.40 -48.54 -7.56
C GLN A 298 -5.11 -49.89 -7.36
N LYS A 299 -6.43 -49.87 -7.63
CA LYS A 299 -7.36 -51.00 -7.49
C LYS A 299 -7.04 -52.09 -8.51
N LEU A 300 -5.97 -52.83 -8.22
CA LEU A 300 -5.48 -53.98 -8.96
C LEU A 300 -6.55 -55.08 -8.92
N LEU A 301 -7.28 -55.21 -10.02
CA LEU A 301 -8.11 -56.37 -10.29
C LEU A 301 -7.18 -57.52 -10.65
N PHE A 302 -7.00 -58.47 -9.74
CA PHE A 302 -6.54 -59.81 -10.09
C PHE A 302 -7.75 -60.64 -10.49
N GLU A 303 -7.74 -61.14 -11.72
CA GLU A 303 -8.81 -61.96 -12.27
C GLU A 303 -8.35 -63.42 -12.31
N GLN A 304 -8.74 -64.18 -11.28
CA GLN A 304 -8.55 -65.63 -11.25
C GLN A 304 -9.69 -66.31 -10.48
N GLU A 305 -10.46 -67.12 -11.20
CA GLU A 305 -11.42 -68.14 -10.73
C GLU A 305 -12.31 -67.81 -9.51
N GLY A 306 -13.37 -67.04 -9.77
CA GLY A 306 -14.70 -67.37 -9.24
C GLY A 306 -15.16 -66.78 -7.91
N TYR A 307 -14.27 -66.19 -7.09
CA TYR A 307 -14.67 -65.59 -5.80
C TYR A 307 -14.22 -64.14 -5.64
N ILE A 308 -15.18 -63.23 -5.44
CA ILE A 308 -14.91 -61.82 -5.09
C ILE A 308 -14.78 -61.74 -3.56
N LEU A 309 -13.54 -61.69 -3.06
CA LEU A 309 -13.27 -61.35 -1.67
C LEU A 309 -12.92 -59.86 -1.55
N LEU A 310 -13.69 -59.10 -0.78
CA LEU A 310 -13.33 -57.74 -0.40
C LEU A 310 -12.30 -57.80 0.74
N VAL A 311 -11.04 -57.52 0.41
CA VAL A 311 -9.95 -57.36 1.39
C VAL A 311 -9.39 -55.96 1.28
N GLU A 312 -9.56 -55.14 2.32
CA GLU A 312 -8.82 -53.90 2.48
C GLU A 312 -7.38 -54.23 2.89
N ILE A 313 -6.49 -54.34 1.90
CA ILE A 313 -5.05 -54.44 2.15
C ILE A 313 -4.55 -53.06 2.58
N ILE A 314 -4.52 -52.80 3.89
CA ILE A 314 -3.80 -51.67 4.48
C ILE A 314 -2.31 -51.91 4.25
N VAL A 315 -1.76 -51.29 3.20
CA VAL A 315 -0.34 -51.39 2.84
C VAL A 315 0.50 -50.65 3.89
N ARG A 316 0.99 -51.39 4.89
CA ARG A 316 2.06 -50.95 5.79
C ARG A 316 3.42 -51.14 5.09
N SER A 317 3.81 -50.16 4.31
CA SER A 317 5.19 -49.97 3.86
C SER A 317 5.42 -48.50 3.53
N ASP A 318 6.56 -47.96 3.95
CA ASP A 318 6.87 -46.53 3.98
C ASP A 318 6.61 -45.81 2.64
N ILE A 319 5.55 -45.00 2.61
CA ILE A 319 5.30 -44.07 1.50
C ILE A 319 6.23 -42.88 1.70
N TYR A 320 7.21 -42.73 0.82
CA TYR A 320 8.01 -41.52 0.70
C TYR A 320 7.09 -40.39 0.21
N VAL A 321 6.64 -39.52 1.14
CA VAL A 321 5.77 -38.37 0.82
C VAL A 321 6.64 -37.20 0.35
N GLU A 322 7.06 -37.26 -0.91
CA GLU A 322 7.83 -36.20 -1.58
C GLU A 322 7.09 -34.84 -1.51
N PHE A 323 7.85 -33.74 -1.55
CA PHE A 323 7.35 -32.40 -1.24
C PHE A 323 7.03 -31.63 -2.53
N ASN A 324 5.75 -31.36 -2.76
CA ASN A 324 5.19 -30.59 -3.89
C ASN A 324 5.91 -30.77 -5.25
N ASP A 325 5.77 -31.97 -5.80
CA ASP A 325 6.26 -32.35 -7.12
C ASP A 325 5.24 -32.18 -8.26
N HIS A 326 4.07 -31.63 -7.96
CA HIS A 326 2.95 -31.52 -8.91
C HIS A 326 2.71 -30.09 -9.39
N ILE A 327 2.79 -29.09 -8.51
CA ILE A 327 2.63 -27.68 -8.88
C ILE A 327 3.98 -27.16 -9.37
N ASP A 328 4.06 -26.73 -10.63
CA ASP A 328 5.27 -26.09 -11.14
C ASP A 328 5.37 -24.62 -10.69
N ILE A 329 4.26 -23.90 -10.82
CA ILE A 329 4.22 -22.44 -10.68
C ILE A 329 3.13 -22.06 -9.67
N TYR A 330 3.49 -21.21 -8.72
CA TYR A 330 2.54 -20.48 -7.90
C TYR A 330 2.42 -19.05 -8.42
N SER A 331 1.19 -18.54 -8.54
CA SER A 331 0.92 -17.12 -8.78
C SER A 331 0.22 -16.55 -7.55
N ALA A 332 0.75 -15.46 -7.00
CA ALA A 332 0.19 -14.77 -5.85
C ALA A 332 0.12 -13.26 -6.10
N SER A 333 -1.02 -12.68 -5.74
CA SER A 333 -1.37 -11.29 -6.04
C SER A 333 -1.80 -10.53 -4.77
N TRP A 334 -1.10 -10.84 -3.67
CA TRP A 334 -1.33 -10.29 -2.33
C TRP A 334 -0.01 -10.00 -1.62
N GLY A 335 -0.08 -9.15 -0.58
CA GLY A 335 1.08 -8.78 0.23
C GLY A 335 0.64 -8.07 1.51
N PRO A 336 1.50 -7.19 2.08
CA PRO A 336 1.11 -6.22 3.11
C PRO A 336 -0.02 -5.29 2.66
N GLU A 337 -0.37 -4.31 3.49
CA GLU A 337 -1.26 -3.23 3.08
C GLU A 337 -0.47 -2.19 2.26
N ASP A 338 -0.82 -2.03 0.97
CA ASP A 338 -0.15 -1.14 0.00
C ASP A 338 -0.46 0.36 0.27
N ASP A 339 -0.14 0.83 1.46
CA ASP A 339 -0.66 2.06 2.09
C ASP A 339 0.33 3.24 2.12
N GLY A 340 1.59 3.04 1.74
CA GLY A 340 2.68 4.02 1.81
C GLY A 340 3.33 4.19 3.19
N LYS A 341 3.02 3.32 4.16
CA LYS A 341 3.54 3.36 5.54
C LYS A 341 3.99 2.02 6.12
N THR A 342 3.43 0.88 5.69
CA THR A 342 3.68 -0.44 6.27
C THR A 342 5.02 -1.05 5.84
N PHE A 343 5.73 -1.74 6.74
CA PHE A 343 6.82 -2.68 6.45
C PHE A 343 6.40 -4.06 6.98
N ASP A 344 6.19 -5.05 6.10
CA ASP A 344 5.83 -6.41 6.50
C ASP A 344 6.16 -7.48 5.43
N GLY A 345 6.22 -8.75 5.82
CA GLY A 345 6.67 -9.85 4.98
C GLY A 345 6.33 -11.25 5.51
N PRO A 346 6.77 -12.31 4.82
CA PRO A 346 6.51 -13.70 5.23
C PRO A 346 7.12 -13.99 6.60
N GLY A 347 6.35 -14.66 7.46
CA GLY A 347 6.80 -15.06 8.79
C GLY A 347 7.74 -16.28 8.74
N PRO A 348 8.15 -16.80 9.91
CA PRO A 348 9.07 -17.94 9.99
C PRO A 348 8.58 -19.19 9.23
N LEU A 349 7.29 -19.53 9.27
CA LEU A 349 6.75 -20.69 8.58
C LEU A 349 6.65 -20.43 7.07
N ALA A 350 6.19 -19.25 6.65
CA ALA A 350 6.09 -18.89 5.23
C ALA A 350 7.48 -18.82 4.56
N ARG A 351 8.50 -18.33 5.28
CA ARG A 351 9.90 -18.33 4.81
C ARG A 351 10.47 -19.75 4.65
N GLU A 352 10.14 -20.66 5.57
CA GLU A 352 10.50 -22.08 5.45
C GLU A 352 9.74 -22.76 4.29
N ALA A 353 8.49 -22.39 4.03
CA ALA A 353 7.71 -22.89 2.89
C ALA A 353 8.32 -22.46 1.55
N PHE A 354 8.69 -21.18 1.38
CA PHE A 354 9.47 -20.72 0.22
C PHE A 354 10.78 -21.51 0.07
N TYR A 355 11.56 -21.68 1.15
CA TYR A 355 12.84 -22.39 1.12
C TYR A 355 12.70 -23.87 0.76
N ARG A 356 11.68 -24.58 1.26
CA ARG A 356 11.40 -25.96 0.84
C ARG A 356 10.88 -26.02 -0.59
N GLY A 357 10.06 -25.06 -1.02
CA GLY A 357 9.54 -24.97 -2.38
C GLY A 357 10.65 -24.84 -3.43
N ILE A 358 11.56 -23.88 -3.26
CA ILE A 358 12.69 -23.66 -4.19
C ILE A 358 13.78 -24.75 -4.13
N LYS A 359 13.83 -25.55 -3.06
CA LYS A 359 14.87 -26.58 -2.84
C LYS A 359 14.42 -27.99 -3.19
N ASN A 360 13.18 -28.35 -2.87
CA ASN A 360 12.67 -29.72 -2.97
C ASN A 360 11.65 -29.86 -4.10
N GLY A 361 10.79 -28.85 -4.29
CA GLY A 361 9.69 -28.90 -5.24
C GLY A 361 10.15 -29.12 -6.69
N ARG A 362 9.26 -29.68 -7.51
CA ARG A 362 9.54 -30.08 -8.91
C ARG A 362 10.80 -30.96 -9.02
N LYS A 363 10.98 -31.91 -8.11
CA LYS A 363 12.10 -32.88 -8.07
C LYS A 363 13.45 -32.19 -7.91
N GLY A 364 13.53 -31.22 -7.00
CA GLY A 364 14.74 -30.45 -6.70
C GLY A 364 15.05 -29.33 -7.68
N LYS A 365 14.18 -29.05 -8.67
CA LYS A 365 14.33 -27.90 -9.58
C LYS A 365 13.84 -26.59 -8.94
N GLY A 366 13.00 -26.71 -7.91
CA GLY A 366 12.36 -25.61 -7.19
C GLY A 366 11.10 -25.11 -7.86
N ASN A 367 10.00 -25.00 -7.09
CA ASN A 367 8.78 -24.32 -7.52
C ASN A 367 9.09 -22.86 -7.89
N ILE A 368 8.36 -22.31 -8.88
CA ILE A 368 8.51 -20.91 -9.29
C ILE A 368 7.38 -20.11 -8.66
N PHE A 369 7.72 -19.14 -7.81
CA PHE A 369 6.76 -18.25 -7.15
C PHE A 369 6.71 -16.90 -7.90
N VAL A 370 5.63 -16.63 -8.63
CA VAL A 370 5.40 -15.37 -9.33
C VAL A 370 4.56 -14.45 -8.44
N TRP A 371 4.98 -13.19 -8.30
CA TRP A 371 4.39 -12.27 -7.33
C TRP A 371 4.06 -10.91 -7.94
N ALA A 372 2.86 -10.39 -7.68
CA ALA A 372 2.48 -9.03 -8.07
C ALA A 372 3.26 -7.98 -7.25
N SER A 373 3.83 -6.97 -7.90
CA SER A 373 4.76 -6.04 -7.22
C SER A 373 4.11 -5.12 -6.19
N GLY A 374 2.87 -4.65 -6.38
CA GLY A 374 2.23 -3.68 -5.47
C GLY A 374 1.41 -2.58 -6.16
N ASN A 375 0.37 -2.12 -5.47
CA ASN A 375 -0.59 -1.10 -5.92
C ASN A 375 -0.49 0.25 -5.17
N GLY A 376 0.45 0.39 -4.25
CA GLY A 376 0.63 1.56 -3.38
C GLY A 376 1.21 2.80 -4.05
N GLY A 377 1.44 2.80 -5.37
CA GLY A 377 2.03 3.92 -6.12
C GLY A 377 1.28 5.25 -5.95
N SER A 378 -0.04 5.22 -5.73
CA SER A 378 -0.85 6.41 -5.42
C SER A 378 -0.58 7.01 -4.05
N ARG A 379 -0.11 6.20 -3.09
CA ARG A 379 0.33 6.58 -1.75
C ARG A 379 1.81 6.97 -1.70
N GLN A 380 2.54 6.78 -2.82
CA GLN A 380 4.00 6.79 -2.91
C GLN A 380 4.63 5.69 -2.06
N ASP A 381 4.07 4.49 -2.14
CA ASP A 381 4.67 3.29 -1.59
C ASP A 381 5.82 2.75 -2.45
N SER A 382 6.58 1.82 -1.89
CA SER A 382 7.66 1.10 -2.54
C SER A 382 7.68 -0.34 -2.07
N CYS A 383 7.55 -1.25 -3.04
CA CYS A 383 7.58 -2.70 -2.85
C CYS A 383 8.88 -3.22 -2.21
N SER A 384 9.90 -2.38 -2.04
CA SER A 384 11.02 -2.62 -1.13
C SER A 384 10.65 -2.79 0.34
N ALA A 385 9.46 -2.34 0.76
CA ALA A 385 8.88 -2.56 2.09
C ALA A 385 7.99 -3.83 2.17
N ASP A 386 7.79 -4.52 1.04
CA ASP A 386 7.12 -5.80 0.94
C ASP A 386 8.16 -6.95 1.00
N GLY A 387 8.11 -7.74 2.07
CA GLY A 387 9.01 -8.86 2.32
C GLY A 387 8.79 -10.10 1.42
N TYR A 388 7.68 -10.16 0.67
CA TYR A 388 7.43 -11.18 -0.36
C TYR A 388 8.13 -10.78 -1.65
N THR A 389 7.98 -9.53 -2.11
CA THR A 389 8.65 -9.08 -3.35
C THR A 389 10.16 -8.86 -3.18
N THR A 390 10.64 -8.64 -1.95
CA THR A 390 12.08 -8.61 -1.62
C THR A 390 12.69 -9.97 -1.27
N SER A 391 11.90 -11.05 -1.39
CA SER A 391 12.39 -12.43 -1.30
C SER A 391 13.09 -12.84 -2.59
N VAL A 392 14.34 -13.32 -2.51
CA VAL A 392 15.07 -13.87 -3.67
C VAL A 392 14.38 -15.07 -4.33
N TYR A 393 13.46 -15.72 -3.60
CA TYR A 393 12.70 -16.88 -4.06
C TYR A 393 11.48 -16.52 -4.91
N THR A 394 11.08 -15.25 -4.95
CA THR A 394 9.97 -14.77 -5.78
C THR A 394 10.45 -14.15 -7.08
N LEU A 395 9.55 -14.11 -8.04
CA LEU A 395 9.71 -13.49 -9.35
C LEU A 395 8.71 -12.33 -9.39
N SER A 396 9.14 -11.17 -8.90
CA SER A 396 8.30 -9.98 -8.74
C SER A 396 8.05 -9.30 -10.08
N ILE A 397 6.77 -9.12 -10.42
CA ILE A 397 6.28 -8.60 -11.71
C ILE A 397 5.51 -7.30 -11.51
N SER A 398 5.89 -6.29 -12.29
CA SER A 398 5.25 -4.97 -12.34
C SER A 398 4.33 -4.82 -13.56
N SER A 399 3.58 -3.72 -13.65
CA SER A 399 2.57 -3.45 -14.69
C SER A 399 2.96 -2.33 -15.65
N ALA A 400 2.59 -2.48 -16.93
CA ALA A 400 2.57 -1.42 -17.94
C ALA A 400 1.13 -1.18 -18.43
N THR A 401 0.82 0.06 -18.81
CA THR A 401 -0.48 0.46 -19.36
C THR A 401 -0.61 0.13 -20.86
N PHE A 402 -1.82 0.25 -21.41
CA PHE A 402 -2.10 0.09 -22.85
C PHE A 402 -1.26 1.03 -23.74
N ASP A 403 -0.92 2.21 -23.22
CA ASP A 403 -0.07 3.20 -23.89
C ASP A 403 1.42 3.11 -23.51
N ASN A 404 1.85 2.03 -22.84
CA ASN A 404 3.23 1.72 -22.42
C ASN A 404 3.81 2.68 -21.36
N HIS A 405 2.97 3.38 -20.61
CA HIS A 405 3.36 4.19 -19.47
C HIS A 405 3.34 3.38 -18.16
N ARG A 406 3.88 3.98 -17.09
CA ARG A 406 3.64 3.47 -15.73
C ARG A 406 2.15 3.64 -15.38
N PRO A 407 1.48 2.63 -14.80
CA PRO A 407 0.20 2.84 -14.15
C PRO A 407 0.35 3.77 -12.95
N TRP A 408 -0.77 4.34 -12.51
CA TRP A 408 -0.83 5.24 -11.35
C TRP A 408 -0.66 4.51 -10.02
N TYR A 409 -0.97 3.21 -9.98
CA TYR A 409 -0.85 2.33 -8.82
C TYR A 409 0.53 1.65 -8.71
N LEU A 410 1.36 1.68 -9.74
CA LEU A 410 2.67 1.01 -9.76
C LEU A 410 3.58 1.50 -8.63
N GLU A 411 4.12 0.55 -7.85
CA GLU A 411 5.17 0.79 -6.87
C GLU A 411 6.57 0.67 -7.48
N GLU A 412 7.53 1.41 -6.93
CA GLU A 412 8.90 1.47 -7.45
C GLU A 412 9.90 0.78 -6.50
N CYS A 413 10.49 -0.33 -6.92
CA CYS A 413 11.52 -1.06 -6.17
C CYS A 413 12.51 -1.80 -7.11
N PRO A 414 13.77 -2.03 -6.69
CA PRO A 414 14.77 -2.67 -7.54
C PRO A 414 14.73 -4.21 -7.49
N SER A 415 13.75 -4.81 -6.78
CA SER A 415 13.47 -6.25 -6.75
C SER A 415 12.55 -6.71 -7.89
N SER A 416 11.74 -5.82 -8.47
CA SER A 416 10.92 -6.11 -9.65
C SER A 416 11.80 -6.52 -10.83
N ILE A 417 11.62 -7.73 -11.37
CA ILE A 417 12.51 -8.30 -12.39
C ILE A 417 12.06 -7.97 -13.81
N ALA A 418 10.75 -7.90 -14.05
CA ALA A 418 10.15 -7.66 -15.35
C ALA A 418 8.74 -7.07 -15.22
N THR A 419 8.12 -6.82 -16.37
CA THR A 419 6.79 -6.21 -16.49
C THR A 419 5.90 -6.99 -17.45
N THR A 420 4.60 -7.00 -17.18
CA THR A 420 3.54 -7.41 -18.11
C THR A 420 2.54 -6.27 -18.26
N TYR A 421 1.60 -6.40 -19.21
CA TYR A 421 0.53 -5.42 -19.37
C TYR A 421 -0.57 -5.60 -18.32
N SER A 422 -1.17 -4.48 -17.88
CA SER A 422 -2.37 -4.43 -17.05
C SER A 422 -3.17 -3.15 -17.32
N SER A 423 -4.19 -2.86 -16.50
CA SER A 423 -5.04 -1.68 -16.59
C SER A 423 -4.32 -0.36 -16.26
N ALA A 424 -4.99 0.75 -16.56
CA ALA A 424 -4.53 2.10 -16.26
C ALA A 424 -5.62 2.91 -15.53
N ASN A 425 -6.18 3.92 -16.19
CA ASN A 425 -7.42 4.60 -15.80
C ASN A 425 -8.61 3.99 -16.57
N ILE A 426 -9.83 4.37 -16.17
CA ILE A 426 -11.09 3.86 -16.76
C ILE A 426 -11.28 4.18 -18.26
N ASN A 427 -10.46 5.06 -18.83
CA ASN A 427 -10.51 5.43 -20.25
C ASN A 427 -9.59 4.59 -21.14
N GLN A 428 -8.84 3.63 -20.57
CA GLN A 428 -8.02 2.66 -21.31
C GLN A 428 -8.59 1.23 -21.14
N PRO A 429 -8.39 0.34 -22.12
CA PRO A 429 -8.79 -1.05 -21.95
C PRO A 429 -7.99 -1.70 -20.81
N ALA A 430 -8.70 -2.36 -19.91
CA ALA A 430 -8.13 -3.14 -18.82
C ALA A 430 -7.93 -4.61 -19.29
N ILE A 431 -7.80 -5.55 -18.35
CA ILE A 431 -7.56 -6.96 -18.68
C ILE A 431 -8.86 -7.75 -18.81
N VAL A 432 -8.91 -8.54 -19.87
CA VAL A 432 -10.02 -9.38 -20.31
C VAL A 432 -9.78 -10.81 -19.85
N THR A 433 -10.70 -11.37 -19.06
CA THR A 433 -10.60 -12.72 -18.48
C THR A 433 -11.99 -13.26 -18.08
N VAL A 434 -12.04 -14.43 -17.46
CA VAL A 434 -13.23 -15.04 -16.87
C VAL A 434 -13.72 -14.28 -15.64
N ASP A 435 -14.96 -14.51 -15.21
CA ASP A 435 -15.51 -13.90 -14.00
C ASP A 435 -16.49 -14.80 -13.25
N VAL A 436 -16.77 -14.48 -11.98
CA VAL A 436 -17.71 -15.21 -11.11
C VAL A 436 -19.08 -14.52 -11.12
N PRO A 437 -20.22 -15.24 -11.22
CA PRO A 437 -20.36 -16.68 -11.44
C PRO A 437 -20.60 -17.02 -12.91
N ASN A 438 -19.69 -17.77 -13.56
CA ASN A 438 -19.81 -18.18 -14.97
C ASN A 438 -19.94 -16.99 -15.94
N GLY A 439 -19.15 -15.94 -15.73
CA GLY A 439 -19.12 -14.74 -16.55
C GLY A 439 -17.79 -14.51 -17.26
N CYS A 440 -17.68 -13.36 -17.91
CA CYS A 440 -16.44 -12.81 -18.47
C CYS A 440 -16.36 -11.33 -18.10
N THR A 441 -15.16 -10.82 -17.78
CA THR A 441 -14.90 -9.40 -17.54
C THR A 441 -13.94 -8.82 -18.57
N LYS A 442 -14.02 -7.50 -18.77
CA LYS A 442 -13.00 -6.70 -19.49
C LYS A 442 -12.30 -5.70 -18.57
N MET A 443 -12.52 -5.81 -17.27
CA MET A 443 -12.22 -4.81 -16.24
C MET A 443 -11.38 -5.39 -15.09
N HIS A 444 -10.53 -6.41 -15.34
CA HIS A 444 -9.54 -6.83 -14.34
C HIS A 444 -8.32 -5.89 -14.35
N THR A 445 -7.77 -5.61 -13.17
CA THR A 445 -6.98 -4.38 -12.88
C THR A 445 -5.83 -4.63 -11.91
N GLY A 446 -4.91 -3.66 -11.82
CA GLY A 446 -3.84 -3.62 -10.81
C GLY A 446 -2.62 -4.47 -11.17
N THR A 447 -1.66 -4.59 -10.24
CA THR A 447 -0.55 -5.55 -10.40
C THR A 447 -1.03 -7.00 -10.29
N SER A 448 -2.22 -7.23 -9.75
CA SER A 448 -2.87 -8.55 -9.70
C SER A 448 -2.99 -9.27 -11.03
N ALA A 449 -3.34 -8.57 -12.11
CA ALA A 449 -3.47 -9.16 -13.46
C ALA A 449 -2.10 -9.46 -14.10
N SER A 450 -1.06 -8.73 -13.68
CA SER A 450 0.28 -8.87 -14.24
C SER A 450 0.97 -10.19 -13.85
N ALA A 451 0.87 -10.61 -12.58
CA ALA A 451 1.50 -11.86 -12.13
C ALA A 451 0.94 -13.14 -12.81
N PRO A 452 -0.38 -13.32 -13.00
CA PRO A 452 -0.97 -14.42 -13.78
C PRO A 452 -0.53 -14.43 -15.25
N LEU A 453 -0.48 -13.27 -15.92
CA LEU A 453 0.03 -13.19 -17.29
C LEU A 453 1.49 -13.65 -17.38
N ALA A 454 2.33 -13.23 -16.43
CA ALA A 454 3.71 -13.70 -16.32
C ALA A 454 3.81 -15.20 -16.01
N ALA A 455 3.00 -15.73 -15.08
CA ALA A 455 2.92 -17.15 -14.76
C ALA A 455 2.51 -18.00 -15.96
N GLY A 456 1.58 -17.51 -16.79
CA GLY A 456 1.23 -18.10 -18.07
C GLY A 456 2.41 -18.15 -19.04
N ILE A 457 3.17 -17.05 -19.20
CA ILE A 457 4.36 -17.01 -20.08
C ILE A 457 5.43 -18.00 -19.58
N ILE A 458 5.63 -18.07 -18.26
CA ILE A 458 6.55 -19.01 -17.61
C ILE A 458 6.12 -20.47 -17.86
N ALA A 459 4.81 -20.78 -17.87
CA ALA A 459 4.31 -22.10 -18.23
C ALA A 459 4.60 -22.49 -19.69
N LEU A 460 4.57 -21.54 -20.63
CA LEU A 460 5.01 -21.80 -22.02
C LEU A 460 6.49 -22.19 -22.09
N ALA A 461 7.33 -21.58 -21.25
CA ALA A 461 8.75 -21.88 -21.17
C ALA A 461 9.06 -23.22 -20.47
N LEU A 462 8.26 -23.64 -19.49
CA LEU A 462 8.39 -24.97 -18.89
C LEU A 462 7.96 -26.11 -19.86
N GLU A 463 6.99 -25.89 -20.76
CA GLU A 463 6.75 -26.83 -21.88
C GLU A 463 7.93 -26.83 -22.89
N ALA A 464 8.65 -25.71 -23.01
CA ALA A 464 9.86 -25.60 -23.84
C ALA A 464 11.08 -26.30 -23.23
N ASN A 465 11.22 -26.27 -21.91
CA ASN A 465 12.28 -26.95 -21.18
C ASN A 465 11.82 -27.25 -19.73
N PRO A 466 11.40 -28.50 -19.43
CA PRO A 466 10.96 -28.87 -18.08
C PRO A 466 12.11 -29.06 -17.08
N GLU A 467 13.37 -28.97 -17.52
CA GLU A 467 14.56 -29.08 -16.67
C GLU A 467 14.99 -27.74 -16.06
N LEU A 468 14.35 -26.63 -16.43
CA LEU A 468 14.61 -25.32 -15.86
C LEU A 468 14.34 -25.28 -14.35
N THR A 469 15.33 -24.82 -13.60
CA THR A 469 15.22 -24.48 -12.19
C THR A 469 14.54 -23.12 -11.97
N TRP A 470 14.18 -22.80 -10.72
CA TRP A 470 13.65 -21.48 -10.35
C TRP A 470 14.61 -20.33 -10.73
N ARG A 471 15.92 -20.51 -10.52
CA ARG A 471 16.98 -19.56 -10.93
C ARG A 471 17.11 -19.44 -12.44
N ASP A 472 17.06 -20.56 -13.16
CA ASP A 472 17.10 -20.54 -14.63
C ASP A 472 15.96 -19.68 -15.19
N MET A 473 14.75 -19.78 -14.61
CA MET A 473 13.61 -18.98 -15.04
C MET A 473 13.86 -17.48 -14.83
N GLN A 474 14.37 -17.07 -13.67
CA GLN A 474 14.74 -15.66 -13.42
C GLN A 474 15.81 -15.17 -14.41
N HIS A 475 16.89 -15.95 -14.66
CA HIS A 475 17.91 -15.63 -15.66
C HIS A 475 17.32 -15.48 -17.07
N ILE A 476 16.42 -16.35 -17.50
CA ILE A 476 15.82 -16.29 -18.84
C ILE A 476 14.92 -15.05 -18.94
N VAL A 477 14.01 -14.84 -17.97
CA VAL A 477 13.08 -13.71 -17.94
C VAL A 477 13.79 -12.38 -18.13
N LEU A 478 14.81 -12.07 -17.31
CA LEU A 478 15.52 -10.79 -17.38
C LEU A 478 16.35 -10.62 -18.66
N ARG A 479 16.74 -11.72 -19.31
CA ARG A 479 17.50 -11.71 -20.57
C ARG A 479 16.62 -11.55 -21.81
N THR A 480 15.33 -11.87 -21.69
CA THR A 480 14.35 -11.75 -22.78
C THR A 480 13.33 -10.65 -22.59
N ALA A 481 13.32 -9.98 -21.43
CA ALA A 481 12.55 -8.77 -21.20
C ALA A 481 12.94 -7.68 -22.21
N ASN A 482 11.94 -7.07 -22.84
CA ASN A 482 12.06 -6.06 -23.87
C ASN A 482 11.80 -4.67 -23.25
N PRO A 483 12.82 -3.83 -23.04
CA PRO A 483 12.63 -2.48 -22.50
C PRO A 483 12.01 -1.52 -23.53
N THR A 484 12.10 -1.83 -24.84
CA THR A 484 11.83 -0.89 -25.94
C THR A 484 10.46 -0.20 -25.89
N PRO A 485 9.33 -0.88 -25.62
CA PRO A 485 8.02 -0.22 -25.49
C PRO A 485 7.98 0.81 -24.35
N LEU A 486 8.76 0.59 -23.30
CA LEU A 486 8.69 1.30 -22.02
C LEU A 486 9.77 2.41 -21.90
N LEU A 487 10.66 2.56 -22.89
CA LEU A 487 11.79 3.52 -22.85
C LEU A 487 11.37 5.00 -22.77
N GLY A 488 10.13 5.34 -23.12
CA GLY A 488 9.58 6.70 -22.98
C GLY A 488 9.40 7.16 -21.52
N ASN A 489 9.44 6.23 -20.56
CA ASN A 489 9.26 6.54 -19.14
C ASN A 489 10.59 6.97 -18.48
N PRO A 490 10.59 7.98 -17.59
CA PRO A 490 11.80 8.38 -16.87
C PRO A 490 12.19 7.33 -15.80
N GLY A 491 13.50 7.13 -15.61
CA GLY A 491 14.07 6.25 -14.58
C GLY A 491 14.91 5.08 -15.13
N TRP A 492 14.95 4.89 -16.45
CA TRP A 492 15.85 3.90 -17.08
C TRP A 492 17.33 4.27 -16.90
N SER A 493 18.16 3.26 -16.63
CA SER A 493 19.62 3.35 -16.68
C SER A 493 20.22 2.06 -17.27
N ARG A 494 21.55 2.00 -17.42
CA ARG A 494 22.26 0.76 -17.80
C ARG A 494 23.07 0.24 -16.62
N ASN A 495 23.04 -1.07 -16.42
CA ASN A 495 23.86 -1.76 -15.43
C ASN A 495 25.28 -2.06 -15.96
N GLY A 496 26.15 -2.63 -15.12
CA GLY A 496 27.56 -2.89 -15.46
C GLY A 496 27.80 -3.87 -16.60
N VAL A 497 26.79 -4.68 -16.93
CA VAL A 497 26.77 -5.58 -18.10
C VAL A 497 25.94 -5.03 -19.27
N GLY A 498 25.63 -3.73 -19.24
CA GLY A 498 25.02 -2.97 -20.34
C GLY A 498 23.51 -3.15 -20.51
N ARG A 499 22.84 -3.96 -19.68
CA ARG A 499 21.39 -4.18 -19.74
C ARG A 499 20.63 -2.95 -19.27
N MET A 500 19.47 -2.68 -19.86
CA MET A 500 18.57 -1.63 -19.39
C MET A 500 17.90 -2.08 -18.09
N ILE A 501 17.84 -1.20 -17.09
CA ILE A 501 17.24 -1.44 -15.78
C ILE A 501 16.38 -0.24 -15.33
N SER A 502 15.31 -0.52 -14.59
CA SER A 502 14.39 0.46 -14.02
C SER A 502 13.78 -0.03 -12.70
N ASN A 503 13.63 0.86 -11.72
CA ASN A 503 12.85 0.57 -10.50
C ASN A 503 11.34 0.40 -10.77
N LYS A 504 10.85 0.80 -11.95
CA LYS A 504 9.43 0.65 -12.34
C LYS A 504 9.16 -0.66 -13.05
N PHE A 505 10.10 -1.10 -13.89
CA PHE A 505 9.85 -2.12 -14.91
C PHE A 505 10.86 -3.28 -14.93
N GLY A 506 11.76 -3.33 -13.93
CA GLY A 506 12.88 -4.27 -13.92
C GLY A 506 13.72 -4.14 -15.19
N TYR A 507 13.81 -5.24 -15.94
CA TYR A 507 14.51 -5.31 -17.22
C TYR A 507 13.61 -5.01 -18.45
N GLY A 508 12.30 -4.88 -18.30
CA GLY A 508 11.35 -4.55 -19.37
C GLY A 508 10.12 -5.45 -19.47
N LEU A 509 9.36 -5.30 -20.56
CA LEU A 509 8.15 -6.07 -20.84
C LEU A 509 8.50 -7.52 -21.21
N MET A 510 7.81 -8.52 -20.65
CA MET A 510 8.03 -9.93 -20.98
C MET A 510 7.66 -10.24 -22.44
N ASP A 511 8.59 -10.87 -23.16
CA ASP A 511 8.40 -11.37 -24.54
C ASP A 511 8.34 -12.90 -24.52
N GLY A 512 7.13 -13.47 -24.59
CA GLY A 512 6.93 -14.92 -24.49
C GLY A 512 7.58 -15.71 -25.63
N GLY A 513 7.66 -15.14 -26.83
CA GLY A 513 8.33 -15.74 -27.98
C GLY A 513 9.84 -15.87 -27.78
N ALA A 514 10.50 -14.81 -27.30
CA ALA A 514 11.92 -14.78 -26.99
C ALA A 514 12.26 -15.67 -25.79
N LEU A 515 11.45 -15.60 -24.73
CA LEU A 515 11.60 -16.37 -23.49
C LEU A 515 11.56 -17.89 -23.78
N VAL A 516 10.59 -18.35 -24.58
CA VAL A 516 10.50 -19.74 -25.07
C VAL A 516 11.67 -20.13 -26.00
N LYS A 517 12.09 -19.24 -26.91
CA LYS A 517 13.25 -19.48 -27.80
C LYS A 517 14.57 -19.63 -27.04
N LEU A 518 14.73 -18.93 -25.91
CA LEU A 518 15.90 -19.06 -25.05
C LEU A 518 15.78 -20.30 -24.14
N ALA A 519 14.64 -20.50 -23.48
CA ALA A 519 14.34 -21.66 -22.62
C ALA A 519 14.66 -23.00 -23.30
N SER A 520 14.21 -23.19 -24.54
CA SER A 520 14.44 -24.41 -25.35
C SER A 520 15.91 -24.71 -25.68
N LYS A 521 16.85 -23.81 -25.36
CA LYS A 521 18.30 -23.94 -25.58
C LYS A 521 19.12 -23.72 -24.31
N TRP A 522 18.46 -23.35 -23.21
CA TRP A 522 19.10 -22.96 -21.96
C TRP A 522 19.72 -24.17 -21.27
N LYS A 523 20.93 -24.00 -20.74
CA LYS A 523 21.59 -24.97 -19.85
C LYS A 523 21.45 -24.49 -18.42
N THR A 524 21.10 -25.38 -17.50
CA THR A 524 20.98 -25.05 -16.07
C THR A 524 22.23 -24.36 -15.54
N VAL A 525 22.05 -23.25 -14.82
CA VAL A 525 23.14 -22.45 -14.27
C VAL A 525 23.94 -23.18 -13.18
N PRO A 526 25.20 -22.77 -12.90
CA PRO A 526 26.00 -23.33 -11.81
C PRO A 526 25.32 -23.20 -10.43
N GLU A 527 25.81 -23.96 -9.44
CA GLU A 527 25.32 -23.90 -8.06
C GLU A 527 25.38 -22.46 -7.50
N GLN A 528 24.35 -22.05 -6.75
CA GLN A 528 24.31 -20.72 -6.15
C GLN A 528 25.17 -20.69 -4.89
N HIS A 529 25.96 -19.63 -4.74
CA HIS A 529 26.72 -19.34 -3.53
C HIS A 529 26.36 -17.95 -3.01
N ILE A 530 26.60 -17.72 -1.71
CA ILE A 530 26.27 -16.47 -1.02
C ILE A 530 27.54 -15.97 -0.33
N CYS A 531 27.99 -14.77 -0.66
CA CYS A 531 29.05 -14.08 0.05
C CYS A 531 28.45 -12.97 0.92
N THR A 532 28.65 -13.05 2.24
CA THR A 532 28.12 -12.11 3.22
C THR A 532 29.23 -11.21 3.76
N TYR A 533 29.00 -9.89 3.77
CA TYR A 533 29.93 -8.89 4.28
C TYR A 533 29.24 -7.98 5.29
N GLU A 534 29.74 -7.95 6.52
CA GLU A 534 29.24 -7.09 7.60
C GLU A 534 29.97 -5.75 7.63
N TYR A 535 29.24 -4.63 7.58
CA TYR A 535 29.84 -3.31 7.68
C TYR A 535 30.19 -2.95 9.13
N LYS A 536 31.49 -2.80 9.41
CA LYS A 536 32.02 -2.46 10.73
C LYS A 536 32.02 -0.94 10.93
N LEU A 537 30.91 -0.42 11.46
CA LEU A 537 30.74 1.00 11.76
C LEU A 537 31.77 1.50 12.80
N ALA A 538 32.58 2.48 12.41
CA ALA A 538 33.53 3.17 13.27
C ALA A 538 32.85 4.15 14.25
N SER A 539 33.48 4.39 15.41
CA SER A 539 32.95 5.25 16.46
C SER A 539 32.58 6.68 15.98
N PRO A 540 31.44 7.26 16.44
CA PRO A 540 30.44 6.68 17.34
C PRO A 540 29.59 5.59 16.65
N ASN A 541 29.34 4.51 17.39
CA ASN A 541 28.46 3.42 17.01
C ASN A 541 27.39 3.25 18.12
N PRO A 542 26.08 3.37 17.81
CA PRO A 542 25.53 3.73 16.50
C PRO A 542 25.86 5.19 16.12
N ARG A 543 25.76 5.50 14.82
CA ARG A 543 26.09 6.80 14.25
C ARG A 543 24.89 7.74 14.35
N PRO A 544 24.98 8.88 15.06
CA PRO A 544 23.89 9.85 15.10
C PRO A 544 23.61 10.46 13.72
N ILE A 545 22.34 10.62 13.39
CA ILE A 545 21.83 11.27 12.19
C ILE A 545 20.71 12.26 12.55
N SER A 546 20.65 13.41 11.88
CA SER A 546 19.75 14.51 12.25
C SER A 546 19.43 15.43 11.07
N GLY A 547 18.18 15.91 11.01
CA GLY A 547 17.70 16.80 9.97
C GLY A 547 17.89 16.25 8.56
N ARG A 548 18.05 17.14 7.57
CA ARG A 548 18.43 16.76 6.21
C ARG A 548 19.90 16.33 6.18
N PHE A 549 20.19 15.09 5.80
CA PHE A 549 21.55 14.55 5.73
C PHE A 549 21.74 13.64 4.52
N GLN A 550 23.01 13.38 4.18
CA GLN A 550 23.45 12.37 3.22
C GLN A 550 24.76 11.78 3.76
N MET A 551 24.83 10.44 3.91
CA MET A 551 26.02 9.73 4.39
C MET A 551 26.29 8.49 3.53
N ASN A 552 27.57 8.25 3.25
CA ASN A 552 28.04 7.11 2.46
C ASN A 552 28.79 6.12 3.34
N PHE A 553 28.37 4.86 3.31
CA PHE A 553 28.99 3.74 4.02
C PHE A 553 29.62 2.81 2.98
N SER A 554 30.94 2.88 2.84
CA SER A 554 31.69 2.10 1.84
C SER A 554 32.18 0.76 2.40
N LEU A 555 32.18 -0.26 1.56
CA LEU A 555 32.54 -1.63 1.91
C LEU A 555 33.36 -2.25 0.77
N GLU A 556 34.57 -2.72 1.05
CA GLU A 556 35.43 -3.40 0.06
C GLU A 556 35.07 -4.89 -0.03
N VAL A 557 34.85 -5.38 -1.25
CA VAL A 557 34.37 -6.74 -1.52
C VAL A 557 35.37 -7.49 -2.41
N SER A 558 35.76 -8.70 -1.99
CA SER A 558 36.72 -9.57 -2.71
C SER A 558 36.08 -10.61 -3.62
N GLY A 559 34.75 -10.73 -3.60
CA GLY A 559 34.00 -11.79 -4.29
C GLY A 559 33.82 -13.07 -3.44
N CYS A 560 34.58 -13.21 -2.34
CA CYS A 560 34.33 -13.95 -1.08
C CYS A 560 35.66 -13.93 -0.30
N GLU A 561 35.65 -13.93 1.04
CA GLU A 561 36.90 -14.02 1.82
C GLU A 561 37.48 -15.45 1.82
N SER A 562 36.63 -16.47 1.72
CA SER A 562 37.02 -17.88 1.57
C SER A 562 35.90 -18.70 0.92
N GLY A 563 36.21 -19.91 0.44
CA GLY A 563 35.26 -20.76 -0.27
C GLY A 563 35.15 -20.43 -1.76
N THR A 564 34.06 -20.85 -2.40
CA THR A 564 33.79 -20.59 -3.82
C THR A 564 33.34 -19.14 -4.02
N PRO A 565 33.97 -18.35 -4.92
CA PRO A 565 33.63 -16.94 -5.09
C PRO A 565 32.33 -16.73 -5.87
N VAL A 566 31.63 -15.63 -5.60
CA VAL A 566 30.64 -15.05 -6.51
C VAL A 566 31.37 -14.08 -7.43
N LEU A 567 31.39 -14.38 -8.72
CA LEU A 567 31.97 -13.58 -9.80
C LEU A 567 30.93 -13.11 -10.82
N TYR A 568 29.74 -13.72 -10.82
CA TYR A 568 28.58 -13.30 -11.60
C TYR A 568 27.39 -13.18 -10.66
N LEU A 569 26.94 -11.96 -10.41
CA LEU A 569 25.81 -11.70 -9.51
C LEU A 569 24.47 -12.21 -10.06
N GLU A 570 23.60 -12.56 -9.14
CA GLU A 570 22.17 -12.78 -9.35
C GLU A 570 21.40 -11.77 -8.49
N HIS A 571 21.26 -12.07 -7.20
CA HIS A 571 20.56 -11.23 -6.22
C HIS A 571 21.56 -10.46 -5.35
N VAL A 572 21.23 -9.22 -5.02
CA VAL A 572 21.95 -8.40 -4.04
C VAL A 572 20.98 -7.97 -2.95
N GLN A 573 21.19 -8.45 -1.71
CA GLN A 573 20.41 -8.00 -0.56
C GLN A 573 21.25 -7.14 0.38
N VAL A 574 20.64 -6.08 0.89
CA VAL A 574 21.19 -5.19 1.93
C VAL A 574 20.29 -5.28 3.15
N HIS A 575 20.78 -5.95 4.20
CA HIS A 575 20.11 -5.99 5.50
C HIS A 575 20.56 -4.76 6.29
N ALA A 576 19.74 -3.72 6.39
CA ALA A 576 20.12 -2.46 7.04
C ALA A 576 19.34 -2.21 8.34
N THR A 577 19.97 -1.53 9.30
CA THR A 577 19.37 -1.13 10.58
C THR A 577 19.50 0.38 10.78
N VAL A 578 18.38 1.10 10.64
CA VAL A 578 18.32 2.57 10.79
C VAL A 578 17.08 2.93 11.59
N ARG A 579 17.29 3.66 12.69
CA ARG A 579 16.23 4.30 13.47
C ARG A 579 16.14 5.77 13.10
N TYR A 580 14.93 6.28 12.87
CA TYR A 580 14.75 7.70 12.53
C TYR A 580 13.35 8.18 12.91
N SER A 581 13.23 9.41 13.42
CA SER A 581 11.99 9.97 13.98
C SER A 581 10.82 10.06 12.99
N LYS A 582 11.09 9.93 11.68
CA LYS A 582 10.09 9.66 10.64
C LYS A 582 10.72 8.77 9.56
N ARG A 583 10.44 7.47 9.61
CA ARG A 583 10.98 6.44 8.69
C ARG A 583 10.80 6.80 7.21
N GLY A 584 9.65 7.37 6.85
CA GLY A 584 9.33 7.80 5.48
C GLY A 584 10.16 8.92 4.89
N ASP A 585 10.91 9.67 5.72
CA ASP A 585 11.83 10.70 5.23
C ASP A 585 13.19 10.11 4.84
N LEU A 586 13.46 8.82 5.12
CA LEU A 586 14.67 8.13 4.72
C LEU A 586 14.66 7.73 3.23
N LYS A 587 15.85 7.69 2.63
CA LYS A 587 16.09 7.19 1.27
C LYS A 587 17.41 6.43 1.23
N LEU A 588 17.39 5.22 0.69
CA LEU A 588 18.57 4.35 0.55
C LEU A 588 18.91 4.16 -0.93
N THR A 589 20.17 4.39 -1.30
CA THR A 589 20.71 4.12 -2.63
C THR A 589 21.96 3.23 -2.51
N LEU A 590 22.01 2.12 -3.24
CA LEU A 590 23.19 1.25 -3.35
C LEU A 590 23.92 1.52 -4.68
N PHE A 591 25.24 1.50 -4.64
CA PHE A 591 26.11 1.53 -5.82
C PHE A 591 27.01 0.30 -5.86
N SER A 592 27.06 -0.42 -6.99
CA SER A 592 28.05 -1.49 -7.22
C SER A 592 29.40 -0.93 -7.68
N PRO A 593 30.49 -1.73 -7.67
CA PRO A 593 31.79 -1.37 -8.25
C PRO A 593 31.73 -1.01 -9.75
N SER A 594 30.72 -1.52 -10.49
CA SER A 594 30.45 -1.16 -11.87
C SER A 594 29.67 0.17 -12.04
N ASN A 595 29.42 0.89 -10.94
CA ASN A 595 28.61 2.12 -10.83
C ASN A 595 27.10 1.93 -11.06
N THR A 596 26.57 0.71 -10.97
CA THR A 596 25.12 0.47 -11.08
C THR A 596 24.42 1.00 -9.83
N ARG A 597 23.60 2.04 -10.03
CA ARG A 597 22.87 2.76 -8.97
C ARG A 597 21.45 2.24 -8.81
N SER A 598 21.18 1.55 -7.70
CA SER A 598 19.84 1.08 -7.32
C SER A 598 19.29 1.90 -6.17
N VAL A 599 18.09 2.48 -6.34
CA VAL A 599 17.35 3.08 -5.20
C VAL A 599 16.70 1.92 -4.47
N LEU A 600 17.26 1.55 -3.31
CA LEU A 600 16.74 0.48 -2.46
C LEU A 600 15.46 0.90 -1.74
N LEU A 601 15.36 2.15 -1.31
CA LEU A 601 14.15 2.71 -0.69
C LEU A 601 14.01 4.18 -1.13
N PRO A 602 12.96 4.57 -1.86
CA PRO A 602 12.59 5.98 -2.04
C PRO A 602 11.91 6.51 -0.76
N PRO A 603 11.82 7.84 -0.57
CA PRO A 603 11.01 8.41 0.51
C PRO A 603 9.55 8.00 0.37
N ARG A 604 8.90 7.65 1.49
CA ARG A 604 7.47 7.32 1.56
C ARG A 604 6.76 8.35 2.45
N PRO A 605 6.12 9.39 1.91
CA PRO A 605 5.63 10.52 2.71
C PRO A 605 4.63 10.16 3.81
N GLN A 606 3.84 9.09 3.65
CA GLN A 606 2.84 8.62 4.62
C GLN A 606 3.44 7.82 5.79
N ASP A 607 4.70 7.40 5.69
CA ASP A 607 5.37 6.59 6.70
C ASP A 607 5.87 7.48 7.85
N PHE A 608 5.01 7.64 8.87
CA PHE A 608 5.27 8.42 10.09
C PHE A 608 5.90 7.58 11.23
N ASN A 609 6.22 6.29 10.99
CA ASN A 609 6.79 5.41 12.00
C ASN A 609 8.14 5.96 12.51
N SER A 610 8.37 5.89 13.83
CA SER A 610 9.57 6.45 14.49
C SER A 610 10.59 5.40 14.95
N ASN A 611 10.27 4.11 14.84
CA ASN A 611 11.19 3.01 15.12
C ASN A 611 12.23 2.87 13.99
N GLY A 612 11.82 3.15 12.75
CA GLY A 612 12.64 2.92 11.56
C GLY A 612 12.52 1.47 11.07
N PHE A 613 13.64 0.87 10.69
CA PHE A 613 13.67 -0.53 10.27
C PHE A 613 14.90 -1.26 10.83
N HIS A 614 14.68 -2.46 11.35
CA HIS A 614 15.71 -3.33 11.91
C HIS A 614 16.02 -4.55 11.02
N LYS A 615 17.27 -4.61 10.53
CA LYS A 615 17.81 -5.67 9.64
C LYS A 615 16.90 -6.02 8.45
N TRP A 616 16.22 -5.02 7.88
CA TRP A 616 15.28 -5.22 6.78
C TRP A 616 16.02 -5.61 5.48
N PRO A 617 15.61 -6.68 4.77
CA PRO A 617 16.36 -7.26 3.66
C PRO A 617 16.04 -6.61 2.30
N PHE A 618 16.49 -5.37 2.09
CA PHE A 618 16.29 -4.67 0.81
C PHE A 618 16.94 -5.43 -0.37
N LEU A 619 16.14 -5.90 -1.33
CA LEU A 619 16.60 -6.65 -2.51
C LEU A 619 16.76 -5.76 -3.75
N SER A 620 17.87 -5.94 -4.46
CA SER A 620 18.06 -5.51 -5.85
C SER A 620 18.38 -6.71 -6.74
N VAL A 621 17.73 -6.78 -7.90
CA VAL A 621 18.10 -7.68 -9.02
C VAL A 621 18.80 -6.93 -10.16
N GLN A 622 19.05 -5.62 -10.02
CA GLN A 622 19.54 -4.76 -11.12
C GLN A 622 21.01 -4.98 -11.48
N GLN A 623 21.82 -5.51 -10.56
CA GLN A 623 23.24 -5.84 -10.76
C GLN A 623 23.47 -7.21 -11.42
N TRP A 624 22.41 -7.90 -11.89
CA TRP A 624 22.51 -9.28 -12.39
C TRP A 624 23.54 -9.43 -13.52
N GLY A 625 24.51 -10.32 -13.31
CA GLY A 625 25.65 -10.60 -14.19
C GLY A 625 26.91 -9.78 -13.93
N GLU A 626 26.90 -8.78 -13.05
CA GLU A 626 28.10 -8.00 -12.71
C GLU A 626 29.10 -8.81 -11.86
N ASP A 627 30.38 -8.46 -12.00
CA ASP A 627 31.44 -8.88 -11.07
C ASP A 627 31.37 -8.00 -9.80
N PRO A 628 31.17 -8.58 -8.61
CA PRO A 628 30.95 -7.81 -7.39
C PRO A 628 32.21 -7.21 -6.77
N ARG A 629 33.40 -7.38 -7.36
CA ARG A 629 34.68 -7.07 -6.68
C ARG A 629 35.03 -5.57 -6.72
N GLY A 630 35.41 -5.04 -5.56
CA GLY A 630 35.76 -3.63 -5.34
C GLY A 630 34.83 -2.94 -4.32
N THR A 631 34.81 -1.60 -4.36
CA THR A 631 34.05 -0.78 -3.42
C THR A 631 32.55 -0.79 -3.71
N TRP A 632 31.75 -1.29 -2.77
CA TRP A 632 30.31 -1.03 -2.69
C TRP A 632 30.05 0.18 -1.81
N ILE A 633 28.98 0.93 -2.10
CA ILE A 633 28.58 2.11 -1.32
C ILE A 633 27.09 2.03 -1.03
N LEU A 634 26.72 1.92 0.26
CA LEU A 634 25.37 2.24 0.72
C LEU A 634 25.31 3.72 1.06
N MET A 635 24.52 4.49 0.31
CA MET A 635 24.21 5.88 0.58
C MET A 635 22.86 5.96 1.31
N VAL A 636 22.86 6.57 2.49
CA VAL A 636 21.66 6.83 3.31
C VAL A 636 21.42 8.33 3.35
N GLU A 637 20.21 8.74 3.00
CA GLU A 637 19.77 10.11 2.91
C GLU A 637 18.53 10.34 3.79
N SER A 638 18.34 11.58 4.25
CA SER A 638 17.06 12.07 4.78
C SER A 638 16.60 13.26 3.94
N VAL A 639 15.37 13.20 3.44
CA VAL A 639 14.73 14.30 2.69
C VAL A 639 13.90 15.23 3.58
N THR A 640 13.99 15.09 4.91
CA THR A 640 13.16 15.85 5.85
C THR A 640 13.43 17.35 5.78
N ASN A 641 12.38 18.15 5.97
CA ASN A 641 12.48 19.59 6.21
C ASN A 641 12.53 19.92 7.72
N ASN A 642 12.32 18.94 8.60
CA ASN A 642 12.37 19.15 10.04
C ASN A 642 13.81 19.04 10.56
N LEU A 643 14.43 20.18 10.89
CA LEU A 643 15.79 20.23 11.45
C LEU A 643 15.93 19.54 12.82
N ALA A 644 14.82 19.33 13.55
CA ALA A 644 14.79 18.60 14.81
C ALA A 644 14.53 17.08 14.65
N ALA A 645 14.34 16.58 13.42
CA ALA A 645 14.29 15.14 13.17
C ALA A 645 15.63 14.49 13.53
N THR A 646 15.60 13.33 14.19
CA THR A 646 16.78 12.68 14.78
C THR A 646 16.69 11.17 14.69
N GLY A 647 17.84 10.50 14.76
CA GLY A 647 17.91 9.05 14.80
C GLY A 647 19.33 8.51 14.81
N THR A 648 19.47 7.23 14.48
CA THR A 648 20.73 6.48 14.54
C THR A 648 20.84 5.47 13.40
N PHE A 649 21.96 5.52 12.67
CA PHE A 649 22.38 4.45 11.77
C PHE A 649 23.21 3.43 12.57
N HIS A 650 22.83 2.15 12.53
CA HIS A 650 23.47 1.10 13.34
C HIS A 650 24.42 0.24 12.50
N ASP A 651 23.88 -0.53 11.56
CA ASP A 651 24.63 -1.47 10.72
C ASP A 651 24.03 -1.61 9.32
N TRP A 652 24.82 -2.19 8.42
CA TRP A 652 24.30 -2.87 7.24
C TRP A 652 25.12 -4.13 6.94
N THR A 653 24.48 -5.13 6.35
CA THR A 653 25.11 -6.36 5.89
C THR A 653 24.77 -6.56 4.42
N LEU A 654 25.78 -6.78 3.59
CA LEU A 654 25.66 -7.02 2.16
C LEU A 654 25.70 -8.53 1.89
N LEU A 655 24.64 -9.07 1.28
CA LEU A 655 24.54 -10.46 0.85
C LEU A 655 24.55 -10.50 -0.68
N LEU A 656 25.57 -11.16 -1.23
CA LEU A 656 25.79 -11.28 -2.67
C LEU A 656 25.54 -12.72 -3.10
N TYR A 657 24.45 -12.95 -3.81
CA TYR A 657 24.08 -14.26 -4.36
C TYR A 657 24.59 -14.36 -5.79
N GLY A 658 25.10 -15.51 -6.20
CA GLY A 658 25.48 -15.75 -7.58
C GLY A 658 26.38 -16.96 -7.78
N THR A 659 27.22 -16.92 -8.83
CA THR A 659 28.03 -18.05 -9.28
C THR A 659 29.50 -17.68 -9.52
N ALA A 660 30.40 -18.66 -9.44
CA ALA A 660 31.81 -18.52 -9.82
C ALA A 660 32.02 -18.59 -11.35
N GLU A 661 31.17 -19.36 -12.04
CA GLU A 661 31.20 -19.58 -13.48
C GLU A 661 30.04 -18.84 -14.17
N PRO A 662 30.21 -18.43 -15.44
CA PRO A 662 29.15 -17.72 -16.17
C PRO A 662 27.92 -18.60 -16.37
N ALA A 663 26.74 -17.99 -16.25
CA ALA A 663 25.45 -18.67 -16.36
C ALA A 663 25.24 -19.38 -17.71
N GLN A 664 25.79 -18.85 -18.81
CA GLN A 664 25.93 -19.59 -20.07
C GLN A 664 27.38 -19.55 -20.60
N PRO A 665 27.88 -20.61 -21.28
CA PRO A 665 29.26 -20.65 -21.80
C PRO A 665 29.63 -19.59 -22.85
N GLY A 666 28.67 -18.78 -23.30
CA GLY A 666 28.87 -17.66 -24.23
C GLY A 666 28.66 -16.28 -23.61
N ASP A 667 28.40 -16.20 -22.30
CA ASP A 667 28.32 -14.91 -21.59
C ASP A 667 29.69 -14.25 -21.55
N GLN A 668 29.73 -12.93 -21.74
CA GLN A 668 30.98 -12.18 -21.67
C GLN A 668 31.45 -12.06 -20.23
N ILE A 669 32.77 -12.13 -20.03
CA ILE A 669 33.38 -11.78 -18.74
C ILE A 669 33.44 -10.25 -18.66
N HIS A 670 32.72 -9.68 -17.70
CA HIS A 670 32.76 -8.25 -17.41
C HIS A 670 33.65 -8.03 -16.17
N PRO A 671 34.99 -7.90 -16.33
CA PRO A 671 35.88 -7.68 -15.19
C PRO A 671 35.55 -6.34 -14.50
N PRO A 672 35.90 -6.16 -13.21
CA PRO A 672 35.69 -4.90 -12.51
C PRO A 672 36.39 -3.77 -13.25
N THR A 673 35.68 -2.69 -13.55
CA THR A 673 36.24 -1.53 -14.24
C THR A 673 37.40 -0.98 -13.40
N PRO A 674 38.65 -1.02 -13.87
CA PRO A 674 39.79 -0.65 -13.05
C PRO A 674 39.72 0.84 -12.70
N LEU A 675 39.63 1.14 -11.40
CA LEU A 675 39.57 2.51 -10.90
C LEU A 675 40.81 3.30 -11.34
N PRO A 676 40.65 4.43 -12.07
CA PRO A 676 41.72 5.40 -12.21
C PRO A 676 42.11 5.92 -10.82
N SER A 677 43.40 6.17 -10.60
CA SER A 677 44.02 6.37 -9.27
C SER A 677 43.72 7.73 -8.61
N GLN A 678 42.45 8.10 -8.54
CA GLN A 678 41.92 9.23 -7.78
C GLN A 678 40.89 8.69 -6.79
N SER A 679 40.91 9.21 -5.56
CA SER A 679 40.08 8.71 -4.45
C SER A 679 38.60 8.55 -4.82
N VAL A 680 37.99 7.44 -4.43
CA VAL A 680 36.54 7.19 -4.60
C VAL A 680 35.72 8.33 -4.00
N LEU A 681 36.09 8.82 -2.82
CA LEU A 681 35.55 10.06 -2.21
C LEU A 681 35.60 11.26 -3.16
N GLY A 682 36.76 11.52 -3.79
CA GLY A 682 36.94 12.59 -4.76
C GLY A 682 36.14 12.42 -6.05
N ARG A 683 35.86 11.20 -6.50
CA ARG A 683 34.99 10.94 -7.68
C ARG A 683 33.50 10.98 -7.34
N ILE A 684 33.10 10.53 -6.16
CA ILE A 684 31.75 10.78 -5.63
C ILE A 684 31.56 12.29 -5.50
N GLN A 685 32.54 13.01 -4.92
CA GLN A 685 32.53 14.46 -4.88
C GLN A 685 32.60 15.12 -6.27
N GLN A 686 33.15 14.49 -7.31
CA GLN A 686 33.09 15.03 -8.68
C GLN A 686 31.71 14.81 -9.33
N LEU A 687 31.07 13.67 -9.06
CA LEU A 687 29.70 13.38 -9.47
C LEU A 687 28.67 14.23 -8.72
N THR A 688 28.91 14.56 -7.45
CA THR A 688 28.09 15.52 -6.70
C THR A 688 28.50 16.97 -6.94
N SER A 689 29.75 17.32 -7.25
CA SER A 689 30.15 18.70 -7.60
C SER A 689 29.93 19.06 -9.07
N GLN A 690 29.47 18.11 -9.90
CA GLN A 690 28.77 18.40 -11.16
C GLN A 690 27.25 18.57 -10.96
N ILE A 691 26.76 18.54 -9.71
CA ILE A 691 25.37 18.82 -9.33
C ILE A 691 25.31 20.03 -8.38
N ASP A 692 26.16 20.07 -7.35
CA ASP A 692 26.23 21.13 -6.33
C ASP A 692 27.34 22.16 -6.60
N ARG A 693 27.08 23.03 -7.57
CA ARG A 693 27.51 24.44 -7.49
C ARG A 693 26.28 25.33 -7.26
N VAL A 694 25.69 25.23 -6.07
CA VAL A 694 24.59 26.11 -5.64
C VAL A 694 25.14 27.32 -4.88
N GLU A 695 25.81 28.21 -5.62
CA GLU A 695 25.56 29.64 -5.41
C GLU A 695 24.31 30.03 -6.23
N PRO A 696 23.59 31.13 -5.90
CA PRO A 696 22.33 31.47 -6.55
C PRO A 696 22.55 31.97 -7.99
N VAL A 697 22.63 31.02 -8.93
CA VAL A 697 22.76 31.33 -10.37
C VAL A 697 21.48 31.98 -10.89
N SER A 698 21.62 33.17 -11.46
CA SER A 698 20.52 33.92 -12.08
C SER A 698 19.87 33.15 -13.21
N PHE A 699 18.56 33.34 -13.42
CA PHE A 699 17.90 32.95 -14.66
C PHE A 699 18.57 33.67 -15.83
N GLY A 700 19.12 32.89 -16.75
CA GLY A 700 19.77 33.32 -17.99
C GLY A 700 20.10 32.10 -18.85
N ASP A 701 20.11 32.28 -20.16
CA ASP A 701 20.54 31.29 -21.18
C ASP A 701 19.79 29.94 -21.23
N LEU A 702 18.55 29.89 -20.73
CA LEU A 702 17.53 29.07 -21.37
C LEU A 702 17.11 29.78 -22.68
N GLN A 703 17.38 29.17 -23.84
CA GLN A 703 16.96 29.74 -25.11
C GLN A 703 15.44 29.70 -25.23
N SER A 704 14.82 30.88 -25.22
CA SER A 704 13.37 31.02 -25.34
C SER A 704 12.89 30.61 -26.72
N VAL A 705 11.74 29.92 -26.78
CA VAL A 705 10.96 29.83 -28.02
C VAL A 705 10.45 31.24 -28.38
N GLY A 706 10.28 31.55 -29.66
CA GLY A 706 9.94 32.91 -30.13
C GLY A 706 8.52 33.35 -29.75
N ASP A 707 7.54 32.46 -29.91
CA ASP A 707 6.12 32.74 -29.69
C ASP A 707 5.66 32.29 -28.29
N CYS A 708 6.12 32.97 -27.23
CA CYS A 708 5.73 32.66 -25.85
C CYS A 708 4.30 33.10 -25.48
N HIS A 709 3.77 32.51 -24.41
CA HIS A 709 2.50 32.96 -23.83
C HIS A 709 2.60 34.42 -23.32
N PRO A 710 1.55 35.28 -23.46
CA PRO A 710 1.62 36.71 -23.09
C PRO A 710 1.93 37.02 -21.62
N GLU A 711 1.71 36.03 -20.74
CA GLU A 711 2.02 36.09 -19.31
C GLU A 711 3.45 35.63 -18.95
N CYS A 712 4.23 35.19 -19.93
CA CYS A 712 5.66 34.91 -19.73
C CYS A 712 6.47 36.21 -19.67
N ASP A 713 7.44 36.24 -18.77
CA ASP A 713 8.50 37.24 -18.69
C ASP A 713 9.86 36.53 -18.70
N GLY A 714 10.87 37.13 -19.32
CA GLY A 714 12.20 36.52 -19.50
C GLY A 714 12.29 35.31 -20.46
N GLY A 715 11.18 34.78 -20.97
CA GLY A 715 11.13 33.72 -21.99
C GLY A 715 10.31 32.49 -21.60
N CYS A 716 10.31 31.46 -22.46
CA CYS A 716 9.60 30.20 -22.27
C CYS A 716 10.26 29.00 -22.98
N SER A 717 10.06 27.78 -22.45
CA SER A 717 10.53 26.52 -23.07
C SER A 717 9.56 25.91 -24.08
N GLU A 718 8.33 26.41 -24.17
CA GLU A 718 7.28 25.91 -25.06
C GLU A 718 6.43 27.08 -25.56
N SER A 719 6.15 27.12 -26.87
CA SER A 719 5.36 28.20 -27.49
C SER A 719 3.91 28.20 -27.00
N GLY A 720 3.35 29.39 -26.77
CA GLY A 720 1.97 29.61 -26.33
C GLY A 720 1.62 29.07 -24.94
N SER A 721 2.56 28.42 -24.25
CA SER A 721 2.29 27.64 -23.03
C SER A 721 2.50 28.46 -21.76
N ALA A 722 1.40 28.71 -21.04
CA ALA A 722 1.39 29.44 -19.78
C ALA A 722 2.14 28.72 -18.63
N VAL A 723 2.39 27.41 -18.76
CA VAL A 723 3.10 26.59 -17.76
C VAL A 723 4.59 26.42 -18.04
N ALA A 724 5.06 26.87 -19.21
CA ALA A 724 6.44 26.74 -19.67
C ALA A 724 7.24 28.06 -19.63
N CYS A 725 6.66 29.12 -19.08
CA CYS A 725 7.35 30.39 -18.89
C CYS A 725 8.51 30.25 -17.88
N PHE A 726 9.66 30.89 -18.15
CA PHE A 726 10.77 30.94 -17.19
C PHE A 726 10.46 31.84 -15.99
N ARG A 727 9.62 32.86 -16.20
CA ARG A 727 9.06 33.74 -15.18
C ARG A 727 7.66 34.19 -15.58
N CYS A 728 6.85 34.58 -14.60
CA CYS A 728 5.54 35.17 -14.84
C CYS A 728 5.62 36.69 -14.82
N LYS A 729 4.88 37.33 -15.73
CA LYS A 729 4.75 38.78 -15.86
C LYS A 729 3.92 39.41 -14.74
N HIS A 730 2.89 38.70 -14.26
CA HIS A 730 2.03 39.13 -13.15
C HIS A 730 2.10 38.12 -12.00
N PHE A 731 1.39 36.99 -12.08
CA PHE A 731 1.27 36.05 -10.96
C PHE A 731 1.65 34.61 -11.31
N THR A 732 2.18 33.91 -10.30
CA THR A 732 2.52 32.47 -10.34
C THR A 732 1.42 31.66 -9.68
N GLN A 733 0.63 30.89 -10.45
CA GLN A 733 -0.40 30.03 -9.87
C GLN A 733 0.08 28.59 -9.74
N THR A 734 -0.04 28.02 -8.55
CA THR A 734 0.29 26.61 -8.30
C THR A 734 -0.68 25.69 -9.04
N LEU A 735 -0.16 24.69 -9.77
CA LEU A 735 -1.03 23.70 -10.44
C LEU A 735 -1.72 22.79 -9.42
N ARG A 736 -2.99 22.46 -9.67
CA ARG A 736 -3.92 21.77 -8.75
C ARG A 736 -3.57 20.29 -8.44
N ASN A 737 -2.39 19.84 -8.83
CA ASN A 737 -1.88 18.49 -8.55
C ASN A 737 -1.30 18.45 -7.14
N LYS A 738 -1.66 17.42 -6.34
CA LYS A 738 -1.05 17.18 -5.01
C LYS A 738 0.44 16.81 -5.06
N ALA A 739 1.03 16.75 -6.26
CA ALA A 739 2.47 16.82 -6.49
C ALA A 739 2.80 18.16 -7.16
N GLY A 740 3.22 19.15 -6.36
CA GLY A 740 4.12 20.20 -6.85
C GLY A 740 5.49 19.56 -7.15
N SER A 741 6.26 20.02 -8.13
CA SER A 741 6.40 21.42 -8.56
C SER A 741 6.00 21.68 -10.01
N GLY A 742 4.97 22.51 -10.20
CA GLY A 742 4.63 23.13 -11.48
C GLY A 742 3.73 24.34 -11.25
N PHE A 743 3.94 25.41 -12.04
CA PHE A 743 3.15 26.64 -11.96
C PHE A 743 2.64 27.06 -13.34
N LYS A 744 1.57 27.85 -13.36
CA LYS A 744 0.98 28.53 -14.52
C LYS A 744 1.14 30.03 -14.33
N CYS A 745 1.58 30.74 -15.35
CA CYS A 745 1.59 32.20 -15.35
C CYS A 745 0.21 32.75 -15.73
N VAL A 746 -0.31 33.63 -14.89
CA VAL A 746 -1.67 34.18 -15.02
C VAL A 746 -1.68 35.68 -14.71
N SER A 747 -2.59 36.42 -15.37
CA SER A 747 -2.81 37.86 -15.16
C SER A 747 -3.67 38.17 -13.93
N HIS A 748 -4.39 37.17 -13.44
CA HIS A 748 -5.23 37.15 -12.24
C HIS A 748 -5.32 35.70 -11.77
N CYS A 749 -5.58 35.45 -10.48
CA CYS A 749 -5.76 34.08 -10.00
C CYS A 749 -7.04 33.46 -10.59
N ASP A 750 -6.96 32.22 -11.08
CA ASP A 750 -8.15 31.44 -11.43
C ASP A 750 -9.00 31.21 -10.15
N ASP A 751 -10.31 30.99 -10.30
CA ASP A 751 -11.18 30.61 -9.18
C ASP A 751 -10.62 29.41 -8.41
N THR A 752 -10.85 29.37 -7.09
CA THR A 752 -10.22 28.46 -6.11
C THR A 752 -8.75 28.74 -5.76
N PHE A 753 -8.22 29.89 -6.16
CA PHE A 753 -6.92 30.41 -5.69
C PHE A 753 -7.05 31.84 -5.16
N TYR A 754 -6.30 32.17 -4.09
CA TYR A 754 -6.19 33.53 -3.56
C TYR A 754 -4.81 34.13 -3.85
N LEU A 755 -4.74 35.45 -3.94
CA LEU A 755 -3.48 36.17 -4.17
C LEU A 755 -2.70 36.34 -2.87
N ASP A 756 -1.51 35.75 -2.80
CA ASP A 756 -0.53 35.91 -1.74
C ASP A 756 0.78 36.47 -2.33
N GLY A 757 0.97 37.78 -2.20
CA GLY A 757 2.09 38.51 -2.80
C GLY A 757 2.04 38.47 -4.33
N SER A 758 2.96 37.73 -4.94
CA SER A 758 3.04 37.47 -6.40
C SER A 758 2.65 36.03 -6.78
N SER A 759 2.05 35.28 -5.84
CA SER A 759 1.67 33.88 -6.01
C SER A 759 0.18 33.67 -5.77
N CYS A 760 -0.48 32.97 -6.69
CA CYS A 760 -1.86 32.51 -6.53
C CYS A 760 -1.81 31.14 -5.84
N LYS A 761 -2.13 31.13 -4.54
CA LYS A 761 -2.12 29.93 -3.69
C LYS A 761 -3.50 29.32 -3.62
N MET A 762 -3.58 27.98 -3.62
CA MET A 762 -4.86 27.29 -3.63
C MET A 762 -5.62 27.55 -2.32
N CYS A 763 -6.92 27.77 -2.43
CA CYS A 763 -7.82 27.77 -1.28
C CYS A 763 -7.84 26.40 -0.59
N SER A 764 -8.26 26.38 0.68
CA SER A 764 -8.68 25.16 1.36
C SER A 764 -9.69 24.39 0.50
N PRO A 765 -9.67 23.05 0.48
CA PRO A 765 -10.65 22.25 -0.27
C PRO A 765 -12.11 22.45 0.19
N HIS A 766 -12.32 23.15 1.31
CA HIS A 766 -13.63 23.55 1.81
C HIS A 766 -14.12 24.90 1.27
N CYS A 767 -13.34 25.60 0.42
CA CYS A 767 -13.74 26.83 -0.27
C CYS A 767 -13.88 26.60 -1.79
N HIS A 768 -14.70 27.42 -2.45
CA HIS A 768 -14.72 27.55 -3.91
C HIS A 768 -13.97 28.80 -4.39
N SER A 769 -14.13 29.95 -3.76
CA SER A 769 -13.20 31.09 -3.83
C SER A 769 -12.83 31.52 -2.42
N CYS A 770 -11.70 32.20 -2.24
CA CYS A 770 -11.23 32.62 -0.94
C CYS A 770 -10.33 33.86 -1.04
N ILE A 771 -10.24 34.62 0.05
CA ILE A 771 -9.30 35.75 0.19
C ILE A 771 -8.02 35.35 0.93
N GLN A 772 -8.07 34.27 1.71
CA GLN A 772 -6.94 33.61 2.37
C GLN A 772 -7.22 32.11 2.46
N ALA A 773 -6.20 31.28 2.72
CA ALA A 773 -6.28 29.82 2.62
C ALA A 773 -7.51 29.19 3.32
N GLU A 774 -7.89 29.63 4.53
CA GLU A 774 -9.08 29.16 5.26
C GLU A 774 -10.23 30.19 5.34
N VAL A 775 -10.14 31.30 4.62
CA VAL A 775 -11.16 32.37 4.62
C VAL A 775 -11.83 32.40 3.26
N CYS A 776 -12.84 31.55 3.12
CA CYS A 776 -13.66 31.41 1.92
C CYS A 776 -14.48 32.69 1.65
N GLU A 777 -14.67 32.97 0.37
CA GLU A 777 -15.52 34.04 -0.18
C GLU A 777 -16.73 33.44 -0.92
N THR A 778 -16.55 32.23 -1.48
CA THR A 778 -17.61 31.30 -1.87
C THR A 778 -17.26 29.86 -1.45
N CYS A 779 -18.26 29.01 -1.29
CA CYS A 779 -18.21 27.63 -0.82
C CYS A 779 -18.50 26.63 -1.96
N PRO A 780 -18.01 25.39 -1.88
CA PRO A 780 -18.25 24.37 -2.89
C PRO A 780 -19.68 23.81 -2.81
N GLY A 781 -20.33 23.64 -3.97
CA GLY A 781 -21.65 23.03 -4.08
C GLY A 781 -22.75 23.83 -3.37
N ALA A 782 -23.62 23.13 -2.63
CA ALA A 782 -24.76 23.73 -1.92
C ALA A 782 -24.44 24.27 -0.51
N GLN A 783 -23.16 24.35 -0.13
CA GLN A 783 -22.75 24.77 1.21
C GLN A 783 -22.95 26.27 1.44
N LEU A 784 -23.19 26.62 2.70
CA LEU A 784 -23.47 27.97 3.19
C LEU A 784 -22.18 28.64 3.70
N LEU A 785 -21.94 29.89 3.32
CA LEU A 785 -20.80 30.67 3.84
C LEU A 785 -21.16 31.38 5.15
N VAL A 786 -20.34 31.25 6.19
CA VAL A 786 -20.55 31.93 7.49
C VAL A 786 -20.11 33.40 7.42
N ASP A 787 -21.08 34.27 7.16
CA ASP A 787 -20.90 35.71 6.89
C ASP A 787 -21.22 36.54 8.16
N VAL A 788 -20.55 36.19 9.26
CA VAL A 788 -20.73 36.80 10.58
C VAL A 788 -19.36 37.13 11.18
N ALA A 789 -18.93 38.38 11.10
CA ALA A 789 -17.57 38.84 11.47
C ALA A 789 -17.14 38.60 12.93
N HIS A 790 -18.07 38.24 13.82
CA HIS A 790 -17.80 37.90 15.23
C HIS A 790 -17.98 36.40 15.55
N SER A 791 -18.24 35.57 14.53
CA SER A 791 -18.27 34.11 14.67
C SER A 791 -16.85 33.54 14.61
N PRO A 792 -16.47 32.59 15.48
CA PRO A 792 -15.21 31.85 15.35
C PRO A 792 -15.14 30.97 14.09
N GLN A 793 -16.24 30.85 13.34
CA GLN A 793 -16.31 30.17 12.05
C GLN A 793 -16.47 31.15 10.87
N HIS A 794 -16.27 32.46 11.04
CA HIS A 794 -16.39 33.44 9.95
C HIS A 794 -15.50 33.06 8.76
N GLY A 795 -16.04 33.16 7.54
CA GLY A 795 -15.34 32.79 6.32
C GLY A 795 -15.21 31.27 6.11
N LYS A 796 -15.84 30.44 6.94
CA LYS A 796 -15.89 28.98 6.73
C LYS A 796 -17.20 28.55 6.08
N CYS A 797 -17.15 27.40 5.42
CA CYS A 797 -18.26 26.80 4.71
C CYS A 797 -18.87 25.68 5.53
N VAL A 798 -20.20 25.66 5.64
CA VAL A 798 -20.96 24.73 6.49
C VAL A 798 -22.21 24.22 5.78
N ASP A 799 -22.61 22.98 6.07
CA ASP A 799 -23.86 22.42 5.55
C ASP A 799 -25.10 22.93 6.31
N VAL A 800 -24.91 23.39 7.56
CA VAL A 800 -25.95 23.95 8.43
C VAL A 800 -25.37 25.09 9.26
N CYS A 801 -26.11 26.19 9.42
CA CYS A 801 -25.68 27.34 10.23
C CYS A 801 -25.64 27.04 11.73
N GLY A 802 -24.65 27.61 12.43
CA GLY A 802 -24.46 27.43 13.87
C GLY A 802 -25.51 28.14 14.74
N GLU A 803 -25.42 27.97 16.07
CA GLU A 803 -26.35 28.62 17.00
C GLU A 803 -26.40 30.15 16.82
N GLY A 804 -27.62 30.70 16.84
CA GLY A 804 -27.87 32.13 16.64
C GLY A 804 -27.73 32.62 15.19
N GLN A 805 -27.54 31.71 14.22
CA GLN A 805 -27.46 32.03 12.79
C GLN A 805 -28.62 31.39 12.02
N VAL A 806 -28.92 31.92 10.83
CA VAL A 806 -29.92 31.38 9.89
C VAL A 806 -29.39 31.46 8.45
N PRO A 807 -29.77 30.51 7.58
CA PRO A 807 -29.38 30.55 6.17
C PRO A 807 -30.23 31.56 5.39
N ASP A 808 -29.55 32.54 4.81
CA ASP A 808 -30.07 33.55 3.89
C ASP A 808 -29.79 33.11 2.46
N TYR A 809 -30.83 32.61 1.78
CA TYR A 809 -30.80 32.17 0.39
C TYR A 809 -31.18 33.27 -0.61
N GLU A 810 -31.61 34.45 -0.13
CA GLU A 810 -32.28 35.46 -0.97
C GLU A 810 -31.36 36.63 -1.34
N SER A 811 -30.44 37.01 -0.46
CA SER A 811 -29.65 38.24 -0.64
C SER A 811 -28.42 38.10 -1.55
N ASN A 812 -28.05 36.89 -1.96
CA ASN A 812 -26.95 36.65 -2.90
C ASN A 812 -27.28 35.49 -3.85
N LEU A 813 -27.56 35.82 -5.11
CA LEU A 813 -27.93 34.89 -6.18
C LEU A 813 -26.82 33.91 -6.58
N VAL A 814 -25.57 34.16 -6.19
CA VAL A 814 -24.45 33.23 -6.44
C VAL A 814 -24.42 32.14 -5.37
N GLN A 815 -24.70 32.48 -4.11
CA GLN A 815 -24.61 31.56 -2.98
C GLN A 815 -25.29 32.06 -1.71
N ALA A 816 -26.01 31.15 -1.05
CA ALA A 816 -26.62 31.36 0.25
C ALA A 816 -25.58 31.46 1.39
N ARG A 817 -25.89 32.26 2.42
CA ARG A 817 -24.96 32.58 3.52
C ARG A 817 -25.60 32.38 4.88
N CYS A 818 -24.84 31.93 5.87
CA CYS A 818 -25.26 31.96 7.26
C CYS A 818 -25.07 33.38 7.81
N VAL A 819 -26.17 34.03 8.15
CA VAL A 819 -26.23 35.37 8.75
C VAL A 819 -26.74 35.29 10.19
N LEU A 820 -26.53 36.32 11.00
CA LEU A 820 -27.11 36.37 12.35
C LEU A 820 -28.64 36.41 12.30
N ARG A 821 -29.27 35.71 13.24
CA ARG A 821 -30.72 35.71 13.45
C ARG A 821 -31.20 37.13 13.77
N ALA A 822 -32.37 37.49 13.23
CA ALA A 822 -32.90 38.86 13.22
C ALA A 822 -33.07 39.51 14.62
N ASP A 823 -33.05 38.74 15.71
CA ASP A 823 -33.08 39.22 17.09
C ASP A 823 -31.73 39.74 17.63
N ARG A 824 -30.61 39.60 16.90
CA ARG A 824 -29.25 39.85 17.43
C ARG A 824 -28.27 40.55 16.49
N CYS A 825 -28.66 41.66 15.85
CA CYS A 825 -27.65 42.52 15.20
C CYS A 825 -26.69 43.10 16.25
N GLY A 826 -25.38 42.96 16.02
CA GLY A 826 -24.33 43.35 16.96
C GLY A 826 -24.03 44.85 16.96
N VAL A 827 -23.16 45.30 17.87
CA VAL A 827 -22.64 46.68 17.88
C VAL A 827 -21.98 46.99 16.52
N GLY A 828 -22.46 48.03 15.85
CA GLY A 828 -22.07 48.38 14.48
C GLY A 828 -23.00 47.87 13.37
N TYR A 829 -24.10 47.18 13.69
CA TYR A 829 -25.09 46.69 12.73
C TYR A 829 -26.53 46.92 13.22
N TYR A 830 -27.46 47.21 12.30
CA TYR A 830 -28.90 47.39 12.57
C TYR A 830 -29.76 46.42 11.76
N LEU A 831 -30.98 46.14 12.20
CA LEU A 831 -31.91 45.30 11.45
C LEU A 831 -32.58 46.12 10.33
N SER A 832 -32.35 45.76 9.08
CA SER A 832 -33.05 46.35 7.93
C SER A 832 -34.53 45.94 7.88
N PRO A 833 -35.41 46.70 7.19
CA PRO A 833 -36.82 46.35 7.04
C PRO A 833 -37.11 44.98 6.40
N PHE A 834 -36.10 44.38 5.74
CA PHE A 834 -36.16 43.07 5.12
C PHE A 834 -35.64 41.94 6.05
N GLY A 835 -35.44 42.21 7.34
CA GLY A 835 -35.05 41.20 8.34
C GLY A 835 -33.56 40.82 8.35
N LYS A 836 -32.72 41.46 7.55
CA LYS A 836 -31.27 41.24 7.50
C LYS A 836 -30.51 42.31 8.30
N CYS A 837 -29.49 41.92 9.08
CA CYS A 837 -28.59 42.87 9.72
C CYS A 837 -27.70 43.57 8.68
N THR A 838 -27.73 44.90 8.65
CA THR A 838 -26.93 45.77 7.76
C THR A 838 -25.98 46.60 8.59
N GLN A 839 -24.77 46.87 8.10
CA GLN A 839 -23.77 47.67 8.82
C GLN A 839 -24.21 49.13 8.99
N CYS A 840 -23.81 49.74 10.09
CA CYS A 840 -23.97 51.17 10.32
C CYS A 840 -23.10 52.01 9.36
N ASP A 841 -23.47 53.29 9.22
CA ASP A 841 -22.61 54.33 8.67
C ASP A 841 -21.32 54.46 9.51
N GLU A 842 -20.17 54.76 8.88
CA GLU A 842 -18.86 54.84 9.55
C GLU A 842 -18.80 55.89 10.67
N SER A 843 -19.68 56.90 10.63
CA SER A 843 -19.81 57.87 11.72
C SER A 843 -20.48 57.31 12.98
N CYS A 844 -21.14 56.15 12.89
CA CYS A 844 -21.81 55.48 14.01
C CYS A 844 -20.94 54.39 14.65
N ARG A 845 -21.10 54.20 15.96
CA ARG A 845 -20.68 53.01 16.71
C ARG A 845 -21.84 52.04 16.97
N THR A 846 -23.06 52.56 17.08
CA THR A 846 -24.33 51.81 17.08
C THR A 846 -25.36 52.59 16.30
N CYS A 847 -26.30 51.90 15.66
CA CYS A 847 -27.35 52.51 14.85
C CYS A 847 -28.61 51.63 14.83
N HIS A 848 -29.73 52.25 14.45
CA HIS A 848 -31.01 51.58 14.19
C HIS A 848 -31.49 51.74 12.72
N GLY A 849 -30.70 52.41 11.87
CA GLY A 849 -31.06 52.70 10.49
C GLY A 849 -29.86 53.10 9.61
N PRO A 850 -30.05 53.21 8.28
CA PRO A 850 -28.99 53.54 7.33
C PRO A 850 -28.54 55.01 7.39
N GLY A 851 -27.25 55.24 7.14
CA GLY A 851 -26.65 56.57 7.07
C GLY A 851 -26.44 57.24 8.44
N SER A 852 -25.64 58.31 8.47
CA SER A 852 -25.24 59.01 9.71
C SER A 852 -26.42 59.51 10.57
N LEU A 853 -27.61 59.68 10.00
CA LEU A 853 -28.85 60.03 10.70
C LEU A 853 -29.44 58.87 11.54
N GLY A 854 -29.04 57.63 11.28
CA GLY A 854 -29.49 56.43 12.00
C GLY A 854 -28.65 56.06 13.22
N CYS A 855 -27.60 56.83 13.56
CA CYS A 855 -26.70 56.53 14.68
C CYS A 855 -27.36 56.72 16.06
N ASP A 856 -27.27 55.72 16.94
CA ASP A 856 -27.57 55.86 18.37
C ASP A 856 -26.35 56.35 19.18
N SER A 857 -25.14 56.03 18.70
CA SER A 857 -23.88 56.52 19.26
C SER A 857 -22.82 56.67 18.16
N CYS A 858 -21.86 57.58 18.34
CA CYS A 858 -20.85 57.88 17.33
C CYS A 858 -19.59 57.02 17.44
N ALA A 859 -18.91 56.85 16.30
CA ALA A 859 -17.57 56.29 16.20
C ALA A 859 -16.52 57.21 16.85
N GLU A 860 -15.34 56.65 17.13
CA GLU A 860 -14.22 57.44 17.65
C GLU A 860 -13.71 58.43 16.59
N GLY A 861 -13.50 59.69 16.97
CA GLY A 861 -13.26 60.78 16.01
C GLY A 861 -14.53 61.40 15.41
N TYR A 862 -15.72 61.05 15.91
CA TYR A 862 -17.01 61.63 15.53
C TYR A 862 -17.85 62.05 16.75
N GLY A 863 -18.75 63.02 16.59
CA GLY A 863 -19.67 63.50 17.63
C GLY A 863 -21.00 64.05 17.07
N ASN A 864 -22.03 64.14 17.91
CA ASN A 864 -23.41 64.45 17.54
C ASN A 864 -24.11 65.51 18.43
N ARG A 865 -23.37 66.23 19.29
CA ARG A 865 -23.91 67.13 20.32
C ARG A 865 -24.61 68.37 19.74
N SER A 866 -24.17 68.85 18.57
CA SER A 866 -24.70 70.04 17.92
C SER A 866 -25.97 69.81 17.10
N THR A 867 -26.08 68.62 16.46
CA THR A 867 -27.05 68.37 15.38
C THR A 867 -27.78 67.03 15.47
N GLY A 868 -27.54 66.21 16.51
CA GLY A 868 -28.27 64.97 16.79
C GLY A 868 -27.83 63.75 15.97
N TYR A 869 -27.02 63.94 14.93
CA TYR A 869 -26.41 62.88 14.12
C TYR A 869 -24.90 63.04 14.05
N CYS A 870 -24.17 61.96 13.78
CA CYS A 870 -22.73 61.92 13.96
C CYS A 870 -21.97 62.63 12.82
N LYS A 871 -20.97 63.43 13.19
CA LYS A 871 -20.10 64.22 12.30
C LYS A 871 -18.64 64.11 12.74
N PRO A 872 -17.67 64.18 11.81
CA PRO A 872 -16.26 64.12 12.15
C PRO A 872 -15.83 65.31 13.01
N CYS A 873 -14.87 65.09 13.91
CA CYS A 873 -14.30 66.14 14.73
C CYS A 873 -13.54 67.18 13.88
N CYS A 874 -13.67 68.47 14.20
CA CYS A 874 -12.94 69.55 13.53
C CYS A 874 -11.42 69.40 13.69
N ARG A 875 -10.65 69.76 12.65
CA ARG A 875 -9.18 69.77 12.72
C ARG A 875 -8.67 71.05 13.38
N LEU A 876 -7.44 71.01 13.90
CA LEU A 876 -6.78 72.15 14.54
C LEU A 876 -6.73 73.36 13.59
N GLY A 877 -7.57 74.37 13.86
CA GLY A 877 -7.70 75.60 13.07
C GLY A 877 -9.04 75.78 12.35
N GLU A 878 -9.92 74.78 12.32
CA GLU A 878 -11.27 74.90 11.75
C GLU A 878 -12.29 75.43 12.79
N SER A 879 -13.28 76.21 12.33
CA SER A 879 -14.42 76.66 13.15
C SER A 879 -15.66 75.79 12.91
N SER A 880 -16.33 75.38 13.99
CA SER A 880 -17.57 74.61 13.94
C SER A 880 -18.81 75.44 13.52
N GLU A 881 -18.69 76.76 13.37
CA GLU A 881 -19.81 77.68 13.06
C GLU A 881 -20.55 77.35 11.76
N ASN A 882 -19.91 76.64 10.83
CA ASN A 882 -20.48 76.23 9.54
C ASN A 882 -21.07 74.80 9.55
N TYR A 883 -21.21 74.16 10.71
CA TYR A 883 -21.87 72.84 10.91
C TYR A 883 -21.28 71.65 10.11
N ARG A 884 -20.08 71.80 9.52
CA ARG A 884 -19.40 70.76 8.72
C ARG A 884 -18.63 69.73 9.56
N CYS A 885 -18.21 70.12 10.75
CA CYS A 885 -17.48 69.29 11.71
C CYS A 885 -17.96 69.62 13.14
N GLU A 886 -17.69 68.72 14.07
CA GLU A 886 -18.09 68.82 15.48
C GLU A 886 -16.89 69.23 16.36
N ASP A 887 -17.09 70.05 17.40
CA ASP A 887 -16.10 70.19 18.46
C ASP A 887 -16.26 69.04 19.47
N CYS A 888 -15.41 68.04 19.32
CA CYS A 888 -15.34 66.87 20.18
C CYS A 888 -14.61 67.13 21.51
N SER A 889 -14.12 68.35 21.75
CA SER A 889 -13.39 68.69 22.98
C SER A 889 -14.29 68.52 24.22
N PRO A 890 -13.77 68.05 25.36
CA PRO A 890 -14.55 67.93 26.60
C PRO A 890 -15.19 69.24 27.08
N THR A 891 -14.66 70.39 26.66
CA THR A 891 -15.08 71.74 27.03
C THR A 891 -16.08 72.40 26.07
N ALA A 892 -16.46 71.73 24.97
CA ALA A 892 -17.38 72.27 23.96
C ALA A 892 -18.76 72.61 24.57
N LYS A 893 -19.29 73.81 24.30
CA LYS A 893 -20.57 74.30 24.82
C LYS A 893 -21.60 74.48 23.70
N TYR A 894 -22.54 73.55 23.60
CA TYR A 894 -23.68 73.62 22.70
C TYR A 894 -24.99 73.98 23.46
N PRO A 895 -25.90 74.78 22.87
CA PRO A 895 -27.18 75.11 23.49
C PRO A 895 -28.12 73.89 23.49
N VAL A 896 -28.58 73.48 24.67
CA VAL A 896 -29.39 72.26 24.84
C VAL A 896 -30.81 72.46 24.28
N HIS A 897 -31.12 71.79 23.17
CA HIS A 897 -32.51 71.66 22.72
C HIS A 897 -33.26 70.64 23.60
N ARG A 898 -34.32 71.11 24.27
CA ARG A 898 -35.17 70.28 25.14
C ARG A 898 -35.97 69.25 24.34
N SER A 899 -35.73 67.96 24.58
CA SER A 899 -36.78 66.93 24.48
C SER A 899 -37.52 66.85 25.82
N SER A 900 -38.86 66.90 25.79
CA SER A 900 -39.70 66.82 27.00
C SER A 900 -39.61 65.45 27.67
N GLY A 901 -39.16 65.43 28.93
CA GLY A 901 -38.77 64.19 29.59
C GLY A 901 -39.90 63.23 29.94
N PHE A 902 -39.60 61.94 29.82
CA PHE A 902 -40.14 60.90 30.70
C PHE A 902 -39.03 60.51 31.68
N PHE A 903 -39.12 60.97 32.93
CA PHE A 903 -38.08 60.77 33.93
C PHE A 903 -38.59 59.92 35.11
N TRP A 904 -37.89 58.80 35.33
CA TRP A 904 -37.64 58.16 36.62
C TRP A 904 -38.87 57.55 37.33
N SER A 905 -39.04 56.22 37.34
CA SER A 905 -38.23 55.20 38.05
C SER A 905 -38.49 55.13 39.56
N SER A 906 -39.43 54.25 39.93
CA SER A 906 -39.64 53.79 41.32
C SER A 906 -40.02 52.30 41.37
N SER A 907 -40.75 51.78 40.37
CA SER A 907 -41.21 50.38 40.37
C SER A 907 -40.17 49.34 39.95
N PHE A 908 -39.26 49.65 39.02
CA PHE A 908 -38.39 48.62 38.41
C PHE A 908 -37.35 48.05 39.40
N TRP A 909 -36.69 48.92 40.16
CA TRP A 909 -35.74 48.49 41.20
C TRP A 909 -36.41 47.73 42.36
N VAL A 910 -37.70 47.96 42.61
CA VAL A 910 -38.48 47.16 43.57
C VAL A 910 -38.70 45.74 43.05
N VAL A 911 -39.06 45.57 41.77
CA VAL A 911 -39.22 44.24 41.16
C VAL A 911 -37.90 43.46 41.16
N VAL A 912 -36.78 44.09 40.79
CA VAL A 912 -35.45 43.44 40.86
C VAL A 912 -35.09 43.04 42.30
N SER A 913 -35.35 43.91 43.28
CA SER A 913 -35.10 43.60 44.70
C SER A 913 -35.97 42.44 45.19
N VAL A 914 -37.25 42.37 44.80
CA VAL A 914 -38.15 41.26 45.14
C VAL A 914 -37.66 39.95 44.50
N VAL A 915 -37.21 39.96 43.25
CA VAL A 915 -36.65 38.75 42.59
C VAL A 915 -35.40 38.25 43.31
N VAL A 916 -34.47 39.14 43.69
CA VAL A 916 -33.27 38.77 44.47
C VAL A 916 -33.65 38.22 45.85
N ILE A 917 -34.63 38.81 46.53
CA ILE A 917 -35.13 38.30 47.82
C ILE A 917 -35.80 36.93 47.66
N VAL A 918 -36.58 36.70 46.60
CA VAL A 918 -37.20 35.38 46.33
C VAL A 918 -36.15 34.32 46.02
N ILE A 919 -35.12 34.63 45.23
CA ILE A 919 -34.00 33.72 44.96
C ILE A 919 -33.23 33.41 46.26
N ALA A 920 -32.98 34.42 47.10
CA ALA A 920 -32.37 34.22 48.42
C ALA A 920 -33.25 33.36 49.35
N PHE A 921 -34.57 33.52 49.31
CA PHE A 921 -35.52 32.75 50.13
C PHE A 921 -35.63 31.28 49.67
N VAL A 922 -35.63 31.03 48.36
CA VAL A 922 -35.54 29.66 47.79
C VAL A 922 -34.19 29.03 48.12
N GLY A 923 -33.09 29.79 48.04
CA GLY A 923 -31.77 29.35 48.50
C GLY A 923 -31.71 29.03 49.98
N PHE A 924 -32.39 29.81 50.83
CA PHE A 924 -32.49 29.59 52.27
C PHE A 924 -33.32 28.34 52.61
N ILE A 925 -34.41 28.09 51.88
CA ILE A 925 -35.19 26.84 51.99
C ILE A 925 -34.35 25.64 51.53
N GLY A 926 -33.62 25.75 50.41
CA GLY A 926 -32.68 24.71 49.96
C GLY A 926 -31.56 24.44 50.97
N TYR A 927 -31.02 25.48 51.60
CA TYR A 927 -30.02 25.37 52.67
C TYR A 927 -30.57 24.62 53.88
N PHE A 928 -31.81 24.88 54.31
CA PHE A 928 -32.45 24.12 55.40
C PHE A 928 -32.85 22.68 55.03
N ILE A 929 -33.01 22.34 53.75
CA ILE A 929 -33.25 20.97 53.28
C ILE A 929 -31.94 20.16 53.15
N LEU A 930 -30.79 20.83 53.07
CA LEU A 930 -29.45 20.23 53.03
C LEU A 930 -28.66 20.40 54.36
N ALA A 931 -29.32 20.83 55.43
CA ALA A 931 -28.73 21.07 56.75
C ALA A 931 -28.99 19.95 57.77
N GLU A 932 -29.12 18.70 57.32
CA GLU A 932 -29.12 17.53 58.20
C GLU A 932 -27.99 16.56 57.81
N ASP A 933 -27.10 16.30 58.79
CA ASP A 933 -26.01 15.33 58.79
C ASP A 933 -24.93 15.39 57.66
N ARG A 934 -24.08 16.44 57.68
CA ARG A 934 -22.69 16.34 58.22
C ARG A 934 -21.77 17.51 57.84
N ASN A 935 -21.28 18.19 58.87
CA ASN A 935 -19.94 18.76 58.86
C ASN A 935 -19.38 18.73 60.29
N HIS A 936 -18.55 17.72 60.59
CA HIS A 936 -17.60 17.80 61.70
C HIS A 936 -16.19 17.83 61.10
N ILE A 937 -15.45 18.86 61.48
CA ILE A 937 -14.22 19.32 60.85
C ILE A 937 -13.05 18.96 61.78
N ASP A 938 -11.86 18.64 61.23
CA ASP A 938 -10.59 19.27 61.64
C ASP A 938 -9.32 18.74 60.91
N TYR A 939 -8.80 19.61 60.04
CA TYR A 939 -7.40 20.08 59.90
C TYR A 939 -6.14 19.17 59.93
N THR A 940 -5.22 19.52 59.00
CA THR A 940 -3.73 19.53 59.07
C THR A 940 -2.93 18.21 58.97
N PRO A 941 -1.63 18.25 58.58
CA PRO A 941 -0.99 19.08 57.54
C PRO A 941 -0.01 18.29 56.61
N LEU A 942 0.75 19.01 55.77
CA LEU A 942 1.80 18.51 54.86
C LEU A 942 2.97 17.78 55.57
N PRO A 943 3.49 16.68 54.99
CA PRO A 943 4.86 16.20 55.22
C PRO A 943 5.86 16.88 54.26
N HIS A 944 7.05 17.24 54.76
CA HIS A 944 8.14 17.78 53.95
C HIS A 944 8.94 16.68 53.23
N TYR A 945 9.41 16.97 52.01
CA TYR A 945 10.52 16.24 51.38
C TYR A 945 11.84 16.66 52.05
N ASN A 946 12.53 15.71 52.71
CA ASN A 946 13.83 15.99 53.33
C ASN A 946 14.98 15.71 52.34
N ASN A 947 15.77 16.74 52.05
CA ASN A 947 16.75 16.75 50.96
C ASN A 947 18.09 16.06 51.29
N GLU A 948 18.18 15.35 52.42
CA GLU A 948 19.41 14.69 52.90
C GLU A 948 19.34 13.15 53.00
N THR A 949 18.17 12.52 52.81
CA THR A 949 17.99 11.07 53.12
C THR A 949 17.21 10.22 52.11
N GLY A 950 16.38 10.79 51.23
CA GLY A 950 16.03 10.22 49.92
C GLY A 950 15.37 8.82 49.83
N GLU A 951 14.29 8.52 50.57
CA GLU A 951 13.38 7.41 50.20
C GLU A 951 11.91 7.65 50.66
N LEU A 952 10.96 6.78 50.23
CA LEU A 952 9.51 7.07 50.21
C LEU A 952 8.65 5.79 50.42
N LEU A 953 7.57 5.83 51.23
CA LEU A 953 6.76 4.65 51.64
C LEU A 953 5.26 4.71 51.25
N ARG A 954 4.54 3.56 51.31
CA ARG A 954 3.28 3.25 50.57
C ARG A 954 2.08 2.71 51.40
N GLY A 955 0.88 2.92 50.84
CA GLY A 955 -0.43 2.23 50.99
C GLY A 955 -1.40 2.70 49.86
N THR A 956 -2.41 2.02 49.27
CA THR A 956 -3.09 0.71 49.43
C THR A 956 -3.98 0.58 50.69
N LEU A 957 -5.21 0.01 50.73
CA LEU A 957 -6.01 -0.94 49.88
C LEU A 957 -7.53 -0.49 49.81
N VAL A 958 -8.25 -0.53 48.66
CA VAL A 958 -9.24 -1.57 48.17
C VAL A 958 -10.57 -1.70 48.98
N LEU A 959 -11.81 -1.83 48.45
CA LEU A 959 -12.47 -1.59 47.12
C LEU A 959 -14.01 -1.92 47.20
N ASN A 960 -14.89 -1.32 46.36
CA ASN A 960 -16.16 -1.86 45.75
C ASN A 960 -16.97 -0.67 45.12
N GLN A 961 -17.40 -0.60 43.83
CA GLN A 961 -18.21 -1.48 42.93
C GLN A 961 -19.75 -1.36 43.14
N TRP A 962 -20.64 -1.08 42.15
CA TRP A 962 -20.48 -0.68 40.72
C TRP A 962 -21.47 0.46 40.24
N PRO A 963 -22.58 0.30 39.44
CA PRO A 963 -22.99 1.36 38.46
C PRO A 963 -24.54 1.69 38.48
N PRO A 964 -25.19 2.45 37.55
CA PRO A 964 -25.18 2.34 36.06
C PRO A 964 -25.12 3.66 35.24
N LEU A 965 -24.96 3.47 33.92
CA LEU A 965 -25.32 4.30 32.73
C LEU A 965 -26.25 5.52 33.01
N LEU A 966 -26.04 6.75 32.52
CA LEU A 966 -25.26 7.31 31.40
C LEU A 966 -25.76 6.97 29.98
N THR A 967 -26.38 7.97 29.33
CA THR A 967 -26.63 8.04 27.88
C THR A 967 -26.17 9.43 27.38
N MET A 968 -25.72 9.50 26.12
CA MET A 968 -25.21 10.72 25.43
C MET A 968 -26.31 11.81 25.28
N ILE A 969 -26.04 13.07 24.91
CA ILE A 969 -25.02 13.61 23.99
C ILE A 969 -24.52 15.00 24.44
N TYR A 970 -23.20 15.20 24.55
CA TYR A 970 -22.37 16.06 23.68
C TYR A 970 -20.88 15.87 23.96
#